data_AF-A0A9N8ZW06-F1
#
_entry.id   AF-A0A9N8ZW06-F1
#
_cell.length_a   1.000
_cell.length_b   1.000
_cell.length_c   1.000
_cell.angle_alpha   90.00
_cell.angle_beta   90.00
_cell.angle_gamma   90.00
#
_symmetry.space_group_name_H-M   'P 1'
#
loop_
_entity.id
_entity.type
_entity.pdbx_description
1 polymer ?
#
loop_
_entity_poly.entity_id
_entity_poly.type
_entity_poly.pdbx_seq_one_letter_code
_entity_poly.pdbx_strand_id
1 'polypeptide(L)'
;MCRPIRLLTEAKGYDTSNHILACFGGAGGQHACAIARNLGIHKILIHRYSSVLSAYGLSLANVVYEVQEPSAEIYSETSLSKLQERIQILRNKCTAELKSQGFKDESYIKHEIYLNLRYHGTDFALMVLKPESSWNFSESFIQQYQQEFGFTFPDRSIYVDDIRIRGIAKGFKVTQHDVFDEIQKIDSKLVDPSQIKEKTLIYFENGRVETPIYLLEHLKIGDKITGPSMIIDVNSTIIVAPDCSAIITSSHIMITIGSDVRSKVSTKLDPIQLAIFGHRFMSIAEQMGHTLQKTSISTNIKERLDFSCALFGDDGSLVANAPHIPVHLGSLSHTVKYQMNYYKDKLEEGDVILTNHPQAGGSHLPDITVITPVFNEGKIVFFVASRGHHADIGGILPGSMPPNSKELYQEGAAIKSFKLVSKGKFDYYGLVDILVNQPAKYPGCSGTRCLRDNVSDLKAQVAANLKGITLVKALIQEYGLDVVLAYMMYIRKNAEISVKELLKDVSRRIGCTVLKAIDFMDDGSPIQLKITIDEKEGTAEFDFSGTGPEVYGTLNLIACNLLLLKILIQLQRVANYNAPPSVTYSAIIYCLRSLIANDIPLNQGCLTPIDIKIPEKSFLNPSDKAAVVGGNVLTSQRLVDVILKAFQACAASQGDCNNLTFGKGGKTEDGTKVIEGWGYYETIAGGSGAGPTWTGQSGVHTHMTNTRITDPEILEKRYDHSIILREFSLRRGSGGAGLHKGGNGVIRDIEFREPLQVSILSERRVHHPYGLQGGKNGSKGLNLWIRRNENDGEVRTINLGGRNTVKVNVGDRIVICTPGGGGWGIPTNEQVDVDEVDEAILKYLQ
;
A
#
# COMPACT_ATOMS: atom_id res chain seq x y z
N MET A 1 16.67 8.50 -21.29
CA MET A 1 17.07 7.07 -21.19
C MET A 1 17.52 6.66 -19.79
N CYS A 2 18.18 7.50 -18.99
CA CYS A 2 18.61 7.11 -17.63
C CYS A 2 17.46 6.97 -16.61
N ARG A 3 16.38 7.76 -16.73
CA ARG A 3 15.27 7.77 -15.75
C ARG A 3 14.61 6.39 -15.52
N PRO A 4 14.25 5.60 -16.54
CA PRO A 4 13.74 4.24 -16.33
C PRO A 4 14.76 3.29 -15.68
N ILE A 5 16.05 3.42 -16.01
CA ILE A 5 17.11 2.58 -15.42
C ILE A 5 17.26 2.91 -13.93
N ARG A 6 17.33 4.21 -13.58
CA ARG A 6 17.32 4.67 -12.19
C ARG A 6 16.09 4.17 -11.45
N LEU A 7 14.90 4.32 -12.02
CA LEU A 7 13.67 3.84 -11.39
C LEU A 7 13.70 2.32 -11.13
N LEU A 8 14.19 1.51 -12.07
CA LEU A 8 14.24 0.05 -11.88
C LEU A 8 15.34 -0.41 -10.92
N THR A 9 16.46 0.31 -10.86
CA THR A 9 17.64 -0.04 -10.04
C THR A 9 17.59 0.63 -8.67
N GLU A 10 17.46 1.95 -8.62
CA GLU A 10 17.43 2.76 -7.39
C GLU A 10 16.12 2.60 -6.60
N ALA A 11 14.95 2.39 -7.23
CA ALA A 11 13.71 2.13 -6.46
C ALA A 11 13.73 0.76 -5.77
N LYS A 12 14.56 -0.18 -6.26
CA LYS A 12 14.89 -1.43 -5.56
C LYS A 12 16.00 -1.24 -4.52
N GLY A 13 16.47 -0.01 -4.35
CA GLY A 13 17.56 0.38 -3.48
C GLY A 13 18.89 0.45 -4.21
N TYR A 14 19.23 -0.40 -5.16
CA TYR A 14 20.61 -0.52 -5.62
C TYR A 14 21.25 0.78 -6.17
N ASP A 15 22.52 1.02 -5.82
CA ASP A 15 23.36 2.03 -6.47
C ASP A 15 23.73 1.57 -7.89
N THR A 16 23.33 2.37 -8.88
CA THR A 16 23.62 2.09 -10.30
C THR A 16 25.12 2.01 -10.56
N SER A 17 25.96 2.74 -9.81
CA SER A 17 27.42 2.76 -10.01
C SER A 17 28.10 1.41 -9.78
N ASN A 18 27.48 0.53 -8.98
CA ASN A 18 27.97 -0.81 -8.69
C ASN A 18 27.61 -1.83 -9.80
N HIS A 19 26.86 -1.42 -10.82
CA HIS A 19 26.41 -2.28 -11.89
C HIS A 19 27.27 -2.17 -13.16
N ILE A 20 27.07 -3.12 -14.07
CA ILE A 20 27.65 -3.11 -15.41
C ILE A 20 26.53 -2.82 -16.40
N LEU A 21 26.73 -1.85 -17.28
CA LEU A 21 25.74 -1.50 -18.29
C LEU A 21 25.84 -2.50 -19.45
N ALA A 22 24.96 -3.50 -19.47
CA ALA A 22 24.77 -4.35 -20.64
C ALA A 22 23.96 -3.58 -21.69
N CYS A 23 24.56 -3.29 -22.85
CA CYS A 23 23.95 -2.47 -23.88
C CYS A 23 23.81 -3.23 -25.20
N PHE A 24 22.63 -3.16 -25.81
CA PHE A 24 22.28 -3.87 -27.04
C PHE A 24 21.26 -3.08 -27.89
N GLY A 25 20.89 -3.62 -29.04
CA GLY A 25 20.11 -2.96 -30.09
C GLY A 25 20.98 -2.10 -31.01
N GLY A 26 20.51 -1.83 -32.24
CA GLY A 26 21.31 -1.13 -33.27
C GLY A 26 21.83 0.25 -32.85
N ALA A 27 21.08 0.96 -32.00
CA ALA A 27 21.45 2.29 -31.50
C ALA A 27 22.04 2.28 -30.07
N GLY A 28 22.08 1.14 -29.38
CA GLY A 28 22.49 1.08 -27.97
C GLY A 28 23.92 1.58 -27.75
N GLY A 29 24.86 1.09 -28.56
CA GLY A 29 26.28 1.47 -28.51
C GLY A 29 26.56 2.96 -28.75
N GLN A 30 25.62 3.69 -29.37
CA GLN A 30 25.78 5.13 -29.63
C GLN A 30 25.66 5.97 -28.36
N HIS A 31 24.83 5.53 -27.40
CA HIS A 31 24.53 6.27 -26.19
C HIS A 31 25.13 5.67 -24.92
N ALA A 32 25.77 4.49 -25.01
CA ALA A 32 26.20 3.71 -23.87
C ALA A 32 27.14 4.49 -22.92
N CYS A 33 28.16 5.17 -23.45
CA CYS A 33 29.09 5.96 -22.63
C CYS A 33 28.40 7.11 -21.88
N ALA A 34 27.52 7.86 -22.55
CA ALA A 34 26.80 8.97 -21.93
C ALA A 34 25.79 8.50 -20.86
N ILE A 35 25.08 7.39 -21.13
CA ILE A 35 24.16 6.77 -20.17
C ILE A 35 24.94 6.27 -18.95
N ALA A 36 26.03 5.54 -19.16
CA ALA A 36 26.82 4.99 -18.06
C ALA A 36 27.44 6.09 -17.19
N ARG A 37 27.97 7.18 -17.77
CA ARG A 37 28.41 8.37 -17.00
C ARG A 37 27.30 8.95 -16.14
N ASN A 38 26.14 9.21 -16.74
CA ASN A 38 24.99 9.76 -16.01
C ASN A 38 24.48 8.83 -14.90
N LEU A 39 24.75 7.53 -15.00
CA LEU A 39 24.40 6.52 -13.99
C LEU A 39 25.58 6.18 -13.04
N GLY A 40 26.74 6.81 -13.20
CA GLY A 40 27.95 6.47 -12.44
C GLY A 40 28.51 5.07 -12.72
N ILE A 41 28.07 4.39 -13.78
CA ILE A 41 28.51 3.04 -14.14
C ILE A 41 29.90 3.09 -14.80
N HIS A 42 30.84 2.28 -14.33
CA HIS A 42 32.23 2.28 -14.84
C HIS A 42 32.48 1.33 -16.00
N LYS A 43 31.67 0.27 -16.13
CA LYS A 43 31.86 -0.78 -17.13
C LYS A 43 30.63 -0.92 -18.00
N ILE A 44 30.85 -0.99 -19.29
CA ILE A 44 29.82 -1.26 -20.30
C ILE A 44 30.20 -2.54 -21.02
N LEU A 45 29.24 -3.43 -21.18
CA LEU A 45 29.38 -4.63 -22.00
C LEU A 45 28.47 -4.53 -23.22
N ILE A 46 29.05 -4.69 -24.40
CA ILE A 46 28.34 -4.75 -25.67
C ILE A 46 28.68 -6.09 -26.33
N HIS A 47 27.69 -6.95 -26.51
CA HIS A 47 27.88 -8.22 -27.21
C HIS A 47 28.19 -7.97 -28.70
N ARG A 48 29.01 -8.80 -29.35
CA ARG A 48 29.30 -8.67 -30.80
C ARG A 48 28.03 -8.68 -31.66
N TYR A 49 27.05 -9.50 -31.28
CA TYR A 49 25.69 -9.52 -31.86
C TYR A 49 24.71 -8.52 -31.24
N SER A 50 25.18 -7.39 -30.68
CA SER A 50 24.34 -6.43 -29.95
C SER A 50 23.10 -5.98 -30.73
N SER A 51 23.24 -5.72 -32.03
CA SER A 51 22.15 -5.31 -32.93
C SER A 51 21.02 -6.33 -33.07
N VAL A 52 21.31 -7.62 -32.92
CA VAL A 52 20.38 -8.75 -33.06
C VAL A 52 20.32 -9.61 -31.80
N LEU A 53 20.71 -9.05 -30.65
CA LEU A 53 20.92 -9.82 -29.42
C LEU A 53 19.65 -10.53 -28.94
N SER A 54 18.47 -9.94 -29.17
CA SER A 54 17.19 -10.57 -28.86
C SER A 54 16.93 -11.83 -29.70
N ALA A 55 17.23 -11.81 -31.01
CA ALA A 55 17.12 -12.97 -31.88
C ALA A 55 18.15 -14.04 -31.52
N TYR A 56 19.38 -13.63 -31.19
CA TYR A 56 20.41 -14.53 -30.68
C TYR A 56 19.98 -15.18 -29.36
N GLY A 57 19.43 -14.41 -28.42
CA GLY A 57 18.89 -14.93 -27.15
C GLY A 57 17.76 -15.93 -27.37
N LEU A 58 16.86 -15.68 -28.33
CA LEU A 58 15.81 -16.63 -28.71
C LEU A 58 16.40 -17.95 -29.24
N SER A 59 17.48 -17.89 -30.01
CA SER A 59 18.16 -19.11 -30.51
C SER A 59 18.89 -19.92 -29.43
N LEU A 60 19.29 -19.26 -28.34
CA LEU A 60 19.96 -19.89 -27.19
C LEU A 60 18.98 -20.40 -26.13
N ALA A 61 17.73 -19.95 -26.16
CA ALA A 61 16.74 -20.33 -25.16
C ALA A 61 16.46 -21.83 -25.23
N ASN A 62 16.43 -22.48 -24.07
CA ASN A 62 15.90 -23.83 -23.99
C ASN A 62 14.42 -23.82 -24.37
N VAL A 63 13.95 -24.85 -25.04
CA VAL A 63 12.51 -25.02 -25.30
C VAL A 63 11.88 -25.50 -24.01
N VAL A 64 10.97 -24.70 -23.45
CA VAL A 64 10.29 -24.98 -22.19
C VAL A 64 8.81 -25.21 -22.46
N TYR A 65 8.29 -26.32 -21.94
CA TYR A 65 6.86 -26.59 -21.89
C TYR A 65 6.43 -26.79 -20.44
N GLU A 66 5.36 -26.13 -20.02
CA GLU A 66 4.81 -26.25 -18.68
C GLU A 66 3.40 -26.83 -18.73
N VAL A 67 3.13 -27.79 -17.85
CA VAL A 67 1.80 -28.34 -17.63
C VAL A 67 1.48 -28.29 -16.13
N GLN A 68 0.26 -27.90 -15.79
CA GLN A 68 -0.19 -27.78 -14.41
C GLN A 68 -1.59 -28.35 -14.20
N GLU A 69 -1.86 -28.79 -12.98
CA GLU A 69 -3.15 -29.35 -12.57
C GLU A 69 -3.48 -28.94 -11.12
N PRO A 70 -4.69 -28.41 -10.84
CA PRO A 70 -5.09 -28.00 -9.49
C PRO A 70 -5.19 -29.19 -8.53
N SER A 71 -4.92 -28.95 -7.25
CA SER A 71 -4.98 -29.94 -6.19
C SER A 71 -5.61 -29.31 -4.93
N ALA A 72 -6.20 -30.14 -4.07
CA ALA A 72 -6.70 -29.72 -2.77
C ALA A 72 -6.27 -30.69 -1.64
N GLU A 73 -5.27 -31.53 -1.93
CA GLU A 73 -4.76 -32.54 -1.02
C GLU A 73 -3.95 -31.90 0.12
N ILE A 74 -4.05 -32.48 1.31
CA ILE A 74 -3.14 -32.19 2.42
C ILE A 74 -1.85 -32.96 2.16
N TYR A 75 -0.71 -32.27 2.15
CA TYR A 75 0.60 -32.86 1.96
C TYR A 75 0.97 -33.72 3.19
N SER A 76 1.02 -35.04 2.98
CA SER A 76 1.30 -36.06 4.00
C SER A 76 1.94 -37.29 3.35
N GLU A 77 2.46 -38.21 4.17
CA GLU A 77 2.94 -39.51 3.67
C GLU A 77 1.86 -40.30 2.93
N THR A 78 0.59 -40.16 3.34
CA THR A 78 -0.55 -40.87 2.74
C THR A 78 -0.99 -40.28 1.40
N SER A 79 -0.87 -38.97 1.18
CA SER A 79 -1.21 -38.34 -0.10
C SER A 79 -0.07 -38.38 -1.11
N LEU A 80 1.16 -38.64 -0.66
CA LEU A 80 2.36 -38.63 -1.50
C LEU A 80 2.27 -39.59 -2.69
N SER A 81 1.76 -40.81 -2.49
CA SER A 81 1.62 -41.79 -3.59
C SER A 81 0.67 -41.30 -4.68
N LYS A 82 -0.44 -40.66 -4.30
CA LYS A 82 -1.40 -40.07 -5.25
C LYS A 82 -0.79 -38.89 -6.01
N LEU A 83 -0.03 -38.03 -5.30
CA LEU A 83 0.68 -36.91 -5.92
C LEU A 83 1.73 -37.41 -6.91
N GLN A 84 2.48 -38.46 -6.58
CA GLN A 84 3.48 -39.07 -7.46
C GLN A 84 2.85 -39.63 -8.75
N GLU A 85 1.69 -40.28 -8.65
CA GLU A 85 0.96 -40.79 -9.83
C GLU A 85 0.55 -39.64 -10.75
N ARG A 86 -0.08 -38.58 -10.19
CA ARG A 86 -0.47 -37.39 -10.95
C ARG A 86 0.72 -36.67 -11.58
N ILE A 87 1.82 -36.54 -10.84
CA ILE A 87 3.10 -36.00 -11.33
C ILE A 87 3.61 -36.81 -12.52
N GLN A 88 3.54 -38.15 -12.47
CA GLN A 88 4.00 -38.99 -13.56
C GLN A 88 3.13 -38.84 -14.82
N ILE A 89 1.81 -38.69 -14.66
CA ILE A 89 0.89 -38.41 -15.77
C ILE A 89 1.25 -37.07 -16.43
N LEU A 90 1.42 -36.01 -15.62
CA LEU A 90 1.80 -34.69 -16.11
C LEU A 90 3.19 -34.69 -16.77
N ARG A 91 4.15 -35.43 -16.20
CA ARG A 91 5.48 -35.62 -16.79
C ARG A 91 5.39 -36.27 -18.16
N ASN A 92 4.60 -37.34 -18.32
CA ASN A 92 4.42 -38.01 -19.61
C ASN A 92 3.79 -37.07 -20.65
N LYS A 93 2.79 -36.28 -20.26
CA LYS A 93 2.20 -35.24 -21.13
C LYS A 93 3.26 -34.21 -21.56
N CYS A 94 4.07 -33.75 -20.61
CA CYS A 94 5.13 -32.78 -20.86
C CYS A 94 6.18 -33.32 -21.83
N THR A 95 6.64 -34.57 -21.64
CA THR A 95 7.58 -35.24 -22.56
C THR A 95 6.97 -35.42 -23.95
N ALA A 96 5.71 -35.85 -24.05
CA ALA A 96 5.04 -36.08 -25.32
C ALA A 96 4.96 -34.79 -26.16
N GLU A 97 4.69 -33.66 -25.51
CA GLU A 97 4.65 -32.35 -26.18
C GLU A 97 6.04 -31.91 -26.65
N LEU A 98 7.07 -32.04 -25.81
CA LEU A 98 8.45 -31.71 -26.25
C LEU A 98 8.92 -32.63 -27.39
N LYS A 99 8.49 -33.91 -27.39
CA LYS A 99 8.73 -34.83 -28.51
C LYS A 99 8.02 -34.40 -29.79
N SER A 100 6.78 -33.89 -29.71
CA SER A 100 6.02 -33.38 -30.87
C SER A 100 6.73 -32.19 -31.51
N GLN A 101 7.46 -31.39 -30.71
CA GLN A 101 8.27 -30.25 -31.13
C GLN A 101 9.67 -30.64 -31.65
N GLY A 102 9.98 -31.94 -31.77
CA GLY A 102 11.20 -32.44 -32.41
C GLY A 102 12.28 -32.98 -31.46
N PHE A 103 12.10 -32.89 -30.14
CA PHE A 103 13.05 -33.43 -29.16
C PHE A 103 12.80 -34.94 -28.91
N LYS A 104 13.19 -35.77 -29.88
CA LYS A 104 12.90 -37.22 -29.88
C LYS A 104 13.65 -38.01 -28.81
N ASP A 105 14.85 -37.58 -28.46
CA ASP A 105 15.69 -38.22 -27.44
C ASP A 105 15.41 -37.60 -26.06
N GLU A 106 14.87 -38.42 -25.14
CA GLU A 106 14.49 -38.01 -23.79
C GLU A 106 15.68 -37.58 -22.92
N SER A 107 16.91 -37.97 -23.26
CA SER A 107 18.11 -37.55 -22.53
C SER A 107 18.35 -36.05 -22.58
N TYR A 108 17.75 -35.35 -23.55
CA TYR A 108 17.78 -33.89 -23.66
C TYR A 108 16.67 -33.18 -22.89
N ILE A 109 15.71 -33.92 -22.32
CA ILE A 109 14.55 -33.37 -21.60
C ILE A 109 14.74 -33.51 -20.09
N LYS A 110 15.02 -32.39 -19.42
CA LYS A 110 15.00 -32.30 -17.95
C LYS A 110 13.60 -31.95 -17.48
N HIS A 111 13.13 -32.59 -16.42
CA HIS A 111 11.87 -32.21 -15.76
C HIS A 111 12.16 -31.56 -14.42
N GLU A 112 11.54 -30.42 -14.18
CA GLU A 112 11.48 -29.78 -12.88
C GLU A 112 10.06 -29.94 -12.33
N ILE A 113 9.97 -30.50 -11.13
CA ILE A 113 8.71 -30.85 -10.48
C ILE A 113 8.47 -29.81 -9.38
N TYR A 114 7.34 -29.14 -9.45
CA TYR A 114 6.93 -28.13 -8.48
C TYR A 114 5.61 -28.52 -7.83
N LEU A 115 5.52 -28.28 -6.53
CA LEU A 115 4.25 -28.21 -5.81
C LEU A 115 4.05 -26.78 -5.35
N ASN A 116 2.87 -26.22 -5.60
CA ASN A 116 2.45 -24.98 -4.98
C ASN A 116 1.85 -25.31 -3.61
N LEU A 117 2.59 -24.97 -2.55
CA LEU A 117 2.32 -25.38 -1.17
C LEU A 117 1.95 -24.19 -0.31
N ARG A 118 1.00 -24.39 0.62
CA ARG A 118 0.62 -23.37 1.60
C ARG A 118 0.22 -23.97 2.94
N TYR A 119 0.26 -23.17 4.00
CA TYR A 119 -0.32 -23.58 5.27
C TYR A 119 -1.85 -23.48 5.23
N HIS A 120 -2.52 -24.35 5.98
CA HIS A 120 -3.98 -24.27 6.15
C HIS A 120 -4.40 -22.88 6.67
N GLY A 121 -5.42 -22.29 6.05
CA GLY A 121 -5.90 -20.95 6.39
C GLY A 121 -5.01 -19.80 5.93
N THR A 122 -3.95 -20.05 5.14
CA THR A 122 -3.28 -19.02 4.35
C THR A 122 -3.77 -19.10 2.90
N ASP A 123 -3.71 -18.02 2.13
CA ASP A 123 -4.10 -18.01 0.68
C ASP A 123 -2.91 -17.83 -0.27
N PHE A 124 -1.68 -17.75 0.25
CA PHE A 124 -0.49 -17.64 -0.57
C PHE A 124 0.23 -18.99 -0.63
N ALA A 125 0.36 -19.54 -1.83
CA ALA A 125 1.14 -20.74 -2.09
C ALA A 125 2.55 -20.38 -2.57
N LEU A 126 3.54 -21.06 -2.01
CA LEU A 126 4.92 -21.03 -2.47
C LEU A 126 5.12 -22.11 -3.52
N MET A 127 5.72 -21.72 -4.64
CA MET A 127 6.18 -22.66 -5.65
C MET A 127 7.47 -23.34 -5.19
N VAL A 128 7.33 -24.57 -4.69
CA VAL A 128 8.43 -25.33 -4.10
C VAL A 128 8.94 -26.35 -5.12
N LEU A 129 10.20 -26.19 -5.50
CA LEU A 129 10.90 -27.15 -6.36
C LEU A 129 11.18 -28.43 -5.57
N LYS A 130 10.99 -29.59 -6.20
CA LYS A 130 11.35 -30.89 -5.62
C LYS A 130 12.87 -30.94 -5.31
N PRO A 131 13.26 -31.28 -4.08
CA PRO A 131 14.66 -31.54 -3.75
C PRO A 131 15.26 -32.66 -4.63
N GLU A 132 16.53 -32.55 -5.01
CA GLU A 132 17.17 -33.55 -5.88
C GLU A 132 17.20 -34.94 -5.22
N SER A 133 17.51 -35.01 -3.93
CA SER A 133 17.75 -36.24 -3.18
C SER A 133 16.53 -36.81 -2.45
N SER A 134 15.39 -36.10 -2.41
CA SER A 134 14.23 -36.52 -1.63
C SER A 134 12.90 -36.12 -2.25
N TRP A 135 11.81 -36.67 -1.69
CA TRP A 135 10.44 -36.21 -1.93
C TRP A 135 9.96 -35.29 -0.80
N ASN A 136 10.85 -34.76 0.05
CA ASN A 136 10.45 -33.98 1.22
C ASN A 136 10.14 -32.51 0.85
N PHE A 137 9.02 -32.27 0.18
CA PHE A 137 8.61 -30.91 -0.12
C PHE A 137 8.26 -30.10 1.13
N SER A 138 7.84 -30.74 2.22
CA SER A 138 7.52 -30.05 3.47
C SER A 138 8.71 -29.30 4.05
N GLU A 139 9.89 -29.91 4.08
CA GLU A 139 11.09 -29.26 4.63
C GLU A 139 11.54 -28.07 3.75
N SER A 140 11.53 -28.23 2.42
CA SER A 140 11.84 -27.14 1.50
C SER A 140 10.81 -26.03 1.55
N PHE A 141 9.53 -26.37 1.69
CA PHE A 141 8.47 -25.39 1.93
C PHE A 141 8.72 -24.62 3.24
N ILE A 142 8.96 -25.31 4.35
CA ILE A 142 9.21 -24.70 5.66
C ILE A 142 10.43 -23.78 5.60
N GLN A 143 11.52 -24.21 4.96
CA GLN A 143 12.73 -23.40 4.79
C GLN A 143 12.48 -22.16 3.93
N GLN A 144 11.83 -22.33 2.77
CA GLN A 144 11.50 -21.22 1.88
C GLN A 144 10.50 -20.26 2.53
N TYR A 145 9.54 -20.79 3.29
CA TYR A 145 8.58 -20.01 4.06
C TYR A 145 9.27 -19.22 5.17
N GLN A 146 10.18 -19.83 5.93
CA GLN A 146 10.99 -19.15 6.95
C GLN A 146 11.90 -18.07 6.33
N GLN A 147 12.47 -18.33 5.15
CA GLN A 147 13.33 -17.36 4.46
C GLN A 147 12.53 -16.16 3.92
N GLU A 148 11.36 -16.40 3.35
CA GLU A 148 10.52 -15.35 2.77
C GLU A 148 9.80 -14.54 3.88
N PHE A 149 9.40 -15.19 4.98
CA PHE A 149 8.47 -14.63 5.95
C PHE A 149 9.01 -14.49 7.38
N GLY A 150 10.14 -15.12 7.72
CA GLY A 150 10.80 -14.98 9.02
C GLY A 150 10.18 -15.79 10.17
N PHE A 151 9.12 -16.57 9.92
CA PHE A 151 8.47 -17.46 10.88
C PHE A 151 7.82 -18.67 10.20
N THR A 152 7.41 -19.69 10.96
CA THR A 152 6.68 -20.87 10.48
C THR A 152 5.45 -21.19 11.34
N PHE A 153 4.57 -22.08 10.85
CA PHE A 153 3.39 -22.57 11.57
C PHE A 153 3.50 -24.08 11.81
N PRO A 154 4.21 -24.54 12.84
CA PRO A 154 4.43 -25.97 13.09
C PRO A 154 3.12 -26.75 13.31
N ASP A 155 2.08 -26.10 13.84
CA ASP A 155 0.80 -26.74 14.15
C ASP A 155 -0.21 -26.73 12.98
N ARG A 156 0.18 -26.25 11.79
CA ARG A 156 -0.71 -26.16 10.63
C ARG A 156 -0.34 -27.19 9.56
N SER A 157 -1.36 -27.86 9.03
CA SER A 157 -1.21 -28.74 7.86
C SER A 157 -0.80 -27.95 6.61
N ILE A 158 -0.01 -28.58 5.74
CA ILE A 158 0.41 -28.03 4.44
C ILE A 158 -0.55 -28.56 3.37
N TYR A 159 -1.11 -27.68 2.54
CA TYR A 159 -1.96 -28.01 1.40
C TYR A 159 -1.19 -27.88 0.09
N VAL A 160 -1.50 -28.75 -0.87
CA VAL A 160 -1.04 -28.69 -2.26
C VAL A 160 -2.14 -28.06 -3.10
N ASP A 161 -1.96 -26.81 -3.52
CA ASP A 161 -2.95 -26.07 -4.34
C ASP A 161 -2.86 -26.44 -5.82
N ASP A 162 -1.67 -26.73 -6.33
CA ASP A 162 -1.48 -27.30 -7.67
C ASP A 162 -0.14 -28.02 -7.82
N ILE A 163 -0.11 -28.89 -8.83
CA ILE A 163 1.06 -29.66 -9.27
C ILE A 163 1.50 -29.08 -10.61
N ARG A 164 2.78 -28.71 -10.71
CA ARG A 164 3.34 -28.15 -11.95
C ARG A 164 4.58 -28.92 -12.37
N ILE A 165 4.63 -29.27 -13.66
CA ILE A 165 5.80 -29.87 -14.30
C ILE A 165 6.32 -28.92 -15.36
N ARG A 166 7.59 -28.58 -15.27
CA ARG A 166 8.32 -27.84 -16.29
C ARG A 166 9.27 -28.79 -17.00
N GLY A 167 9.00 -29.09 -18.26
CA GLY A 167 9.93 -29.78 -19.14
C GLY A 167 10.85 -28.78 -19.82
N ILE A 168 12.14 -29.01 -19.72
CA ILE A 168 13.19 -28.18 -20.31
C ILE A 168 13.95 -29.06 -21.30
N ALA A 169 13.71 -28.85 -22.59
CA ALA A 169 14.49 -29.46 -23.65
C ALA A 169 15.72 -28.59 -23.94
N LYS A 170 16.91 -29.14 -23.72
CA LYS A 170 18.16 -28.41 -23.94
C LYS A 170 18.39 -28.16 -25.43
N GLY A 171 18.56 -26.89 -25.80
CA GLY A 171 19.07 -26.52 -27.12
C GLY A 171 20.56 -26.88 -27.28
N PHE A 172 21.12 -26.66 -28.47
CA PHE A 172 22.55 -26.86 -28.74
C PHE A 172 23.40 -26.11 -27.71
N LYS A 173 24.30 -26.83 -27.00
CA LYS A 173 25.26 -26.21 -26.07
C LYS A 173 26.22 -25.32 -26.87
N VAL A 174 26.04 -24.01 -26.80
CA VAL A 174 27.10 -23.06 -27.15
C VAL A 174 27.99 -22.93 -25.92
N THR A 175 29.26 -23.30 -26.05
CA THR A 175 30.27 -23.07 -25.01
C THR A 175 30.45 -21.55 -24.86
N GLN A 176 29.86 -20.97 -23.82
CA GLN A 176 30.07 -19.56 -23.50
C GLN A 176 31.29 -19.44 -22.57
N HIS A 177 32.23 -18.58 -22.96
CA HIS A 177 33.37 -18.21 -22.13
C HIS A 177 32.99 -17.02 -21.25
N ASP A 178 33.41 -17.04 -19.98
CA ASP A 178 33.27 -15.88 -19.10
C ASP A 178 34.18 -14.75 -19.60
N VAL A 179 33.55 -13.63 -19.97
CA VAL A 179 34.20 -12.45 -20.52
C VAL A 179 35.15 -11.81 -19.50
N PHE A 180 34.82 -11.84 -18.22
CA PHE A 180 35.69 -11.25 -17.19
C PHE A 180 36.95 -12.07 -16.98
N ASP A 181 36.82 -13.39 -17.01
CA ASP A 181 37.97 -14.30 -16.99
C ASP A 181 38.84 -14.13 -18.24
N GLU A 182 38.21 -13.98 -19.42
CA GLU A 182 38.92 -13.75 -20.68
C GLU A 182 39.73 -12.45 -20.62
N ILE A 183 39.12 -11.36 -20.16
CA ILE A 183 39.76 -10.05 -20.05
C ILE A 183 40.92 -10.06 -19.06
N GLN A 184 40.82 -10.79 -17.95
CA GLN A 184 41.93 -10.93 -17.00
C GLN A 184 43.13 -11.67 -17.59
N LYS A 185 42.90 -12.56 -18.57
CA LYS A 185 43.93 -13.41 -19.19
C LYS A 185 44.46 -12.86 -20.51
N ILE A 186 43.73 -11.96 -21.16
CA ILE A 186 44.09 -11.36 -22.44
C ILE A 186 45.30 -10.42 -22.29
N ASP A 187 46.27 -10.57 -23.19
CA ASP A 187 47.35 -9.60 -23.39
C ASP A 187 46.81 -8.43 -24.24
N SER A 188 46.37 -7.36 -23.59
CA SER A 188 45.74 -6.22 -24.28
C SER A 188 46.78 -5.30 -24.92
N LYS A 189 46.62 -4.97 -26.21
CA LYS A 189 47.51 -4.07 -26.96
C LYS A 189 46.74 -2.94 -27.60
N LEU A 190 47.30 -1.73 -27.61
CA LEU A 190 46.71 -0.60 -28.34
C LEU A 190 46.59 -0.97 -29.82
N VAL A 191 45.43 -0.69 -30.41
CA VAL A 191 45.19 -0.97 -31.82
C VAL A 191 46.17 -0.18 -32.70
N ASP A 192 46.67 -0.82 -33.75
CA ASP A 192 47.58 -0.19 -34.69
C ASP A 192 46.86 0.95 -35.45
N PRO A 193 47.41 2.18 -35.52
CA PRO A 193 46.81 3.28 -36.27
C PRO A 193 46.54 2.98 -37.76
N SER A 194 47.24 2.01 -38.36
CA SER A 194 46.96 1.54 -39.73
C SER A 194 45.59 0.87 -39.89
N GLN A 195 44.95 0.48 -38.78
CA GLN A 195 43.58 -0.08 -38.76
C GLN A 195 42.48 0.98 -38.82
N ILE A 196 42.84 2.28 -38.76
CA ILE A 196 41.89 3.38 -38.91
C ILE A 196 41.36 3.35 -40.35
N LYS A 197 40.05 3.14 -40.49
CA LYS A 197 39.39 3.11 -41.81
C LYS A 197 39.20 4.51 -42.38
N GLU A 198 38.74 5.42 -41.54
CA GLU A 198 38.44 6.81 -41.87
C GLU A 198 38.45 7.64 -40.57
N LYS A 199 38.43 8.97 -40.67
CA LYS A 199 38.20 9.87 -39.55
C LYS A 199 37.01 10.77 -39.85
N THR A 200 36.21 11.09 -38.85
CA THR A 200 35.06 11.99 -38.98
C THR A 200 34.97 12.96 -37.81
N LEU A 201 34.28 14.09 -37.98
CA LEU A 201 34.06 15.06 -36.91
C LEU A 201 32.84 14.66 -36.08
N ILE A 202 33.05 14.35 -34.81
CA ILE A 202 31.98 14.05 -33.84
C ILE A 202 31.93 15.14 -32.79
N TYR A 203 30.73 15.59 -32.44
CA TYR A 203 30.54 16.55 -31.36
C TYR A 203 30.44 15.84 -30.00
N PHE A 204 31.35 16.15 -29.08
CA PHE A 204 31.29 15.79 -27.67
C PHE A 204 31.07 17.06 -26.82
N GLU A 205 30.96 16.94 -25.50
CA GLU A 205 30.69 18.10 -24.61
C GLU A 205 31.69 19.25 -24.77
N ASN A 206 32.96 18.95 -25.07
CA ASN A 206 34.03 19.93 -25.25
C ASN A 206 34.18 20.44 -26.70
N GLY A 207 33.25 20.10 -27.60
CA GLY A 207 33.24 20.55 -28.99
C GLY A 207 33.39 19.43 -30.04
N ARG A 208 33.61 19.82 -31.30
CA ARG A 208 33.85 18.88 -32.41
C ARG A 208 35.28 18.35 -32.35
N VAL A 209 35.42 17.03 -32.34
CA VAL A 209 36.71 16.32 -32.29
C VAL A 209 36.81 15.38 -33.48
N GLU A 210 37.95 15.43 -34.19
CA GLU A 210 38.28 14.45 -35.23
C GLU A 210 38.45 13.08 -34.58
N THR A 211 37.59 12.13 -34.97
CA THR A 211 37.42 10.84 -34.31
C THR A 211 37.72 9.71 -35.30
N PRO A 212 38.68 8.81 -35.01
CA PRO A 212 38.98 7.65 -35.84
C PRO A 212 37.84 6.64 -35.84
N ILE A 213 37.62 6.04 -37.01
CA ILE A 213 36.63 4.99 -37.25
C ILE A 213 37.37 3.65 -37.44
N TYR A 214 37.00 2.66 -36.64
CA TYR A 214 37.44 1.28 -36.76
C TYR A 214 36.28 0.39 -37.22
N LEU A 215 36.58 -0.63 -38.03
CA LEU A 215 35.60 -1.65 -38.41
C LEU A 215 35.76 -2.85 -37.48
N LEU A 216 34.69 -3.26 -36.80
CA LEU A 216 34.74 -4.32 -35.78
C LEU A 216 35.29 -5.64 -36.33
N GLU A 217 35.02 -5.95 -37.61
CA GLU A 217 35.48 -7.15 -38.30
C GLU A 217 37.01 -7.22 -38.50
N HIS A 218 37.71 -6.08 -38.47
CA HIS A 218 39.16 -6.01 -38.63
C HIS A 218 39.92 -6.06 -37.30
N LEU A 219 39.22 -5.83 -36.19
CA LEU A 219 39.80 -5.82 -34.85
C LEU A 219 39.99 -7.24 -34.30
N LYS A 220 41.13 -7.46 -33.65
CA LYS A 220 41.52 -8.73 -33.04
C LYS A 220 41.16 -8.78 -31.56
N ILE A 221 41.04 -10.00 -31.05
CA ILE A 221 40.91 -10.25 -29.61
C ILE A 221 42.14 -9.68 -28.91
N GLY A 222 41.92 -8.85 -27.89
CA GLY A 222 42.97 -8.13 -27.16
C GLY A 222 43.24 -6.71 -27.65
N ASP A 223 42.69 -6.29 -28.80
CA ASP A 223 42.84 -4.92 -29.27
C ASP A 223 42.16 -3.94 -28.29
N LYS A 224 42.92 -2.90 -27.91
CA LYS A 224 42.50 -1.82 -27.03
C LYS A 224 42.38 -0.52 -27.82
N ILE A 225 41.22 0.11 -27.73
CA ILE A 225 40.90 1.38 -28.41
C ILE A 225 40.65 2.44 -27.35
N THR A 226 41.33 3.58 -27.45
CA THR A 226 41.10 4.74 -26.58
C THR A 226 40.13 5.71 -27.23
N GLY A 227 39.23 6.27 -26.43
CA GLY A 227 38.34 7.35 -26.89
C GLY A 227 39.07 8.69 -27.03
N PRO A 228 38.56 9.61 -27.87
CA PRO A 228 37.38 9.47 -28.72
C PRO A 228 37.64 8.52 -29.90
N SER A 229 36.77 7.53 -30.09
CA SER A 229 36.81 6.59 -31.22
C SER A 229 35.41 6.11 -31.56
N MET A 230 35.18 5.75 -32.82
CA MET A 230 33.97 5.08 -33.29
C MET A 230 34.33 3.69 -33.79
N ILE A 231 33.58 2.68 -33.38
CA ILE A 231 33.68 1.33 -33.94
C ILE A 231 32.36 0.98 -34.62
N ILE A 232 32.46 0.67 -35.92
CA ILE A 232 31.33 0.33 -36.78
C ILE A 232 31.31 -1.18 -36.98
N ASP A 233 30.15 -1.76 -36.76
CA ASP A 233 29.78 -3.10 -37.14
C ASP A 233 28.73 -3.04 -38.26
N VAL A 234 28.48 -4.16 -38.94
CA VAL A 234 27.55 -4.25 -40.08
C VAL A 234 26.17 -3.69 -39.72
N ASN A 235 25.72 -3.86 -38.48
CA ASN A 235 24.38 -3.47 -38.01
C ASN A 235 24.39 -2.55 -36.77
N SER A 236 25.55 -2.05 -36.33
CA SER A 236 25.62 -1.18 -35.14
C SER A 236 26.77 -0.19 -35.17
N THR A 237 26.60 0.90 -34.43
CA THR A 237 27.65 1.92 -34.24
C THR A 237 27.92 2.08 -32.75
N ILE A 238 29.18 1.96 -32.36
CA ILE A 238 29.63 2.01 -30.97
C ILE A 238 30.52 3.22 -30.79
N ILE A 239 30.17 4.10 -29.86
CA ILE A 239 30.94 5.30 -29.54
C ILE A 239 31.75 5.05 -28.28
N VAL A 240 33.08 5.13 -28.40
CA VAL A 240 34.01 5.17 -27.28
C VAL A 240 34.31 6.65 -27.01
N ALA A 241 33.62 7.24 -26.05
CA ALA A 241 33.74 8.67 -25.73
C ALA A 241 35.14 9.04 -25.23
N PRO A 242 35.56 10.34 -25.26
CA PRO A 242 36.79 10.81 -24.62
C PRO A 242 36.93 10.27 -23.20
N ASP A 243 38.13 9.96 -22.70
CA ASP A 243 38.32 9.35 -21.36
C ASP A 243 37.67 7.97 -21.16
N CYS A 244 37.33 7.27 -22.24
CA CYS A 244 36.95 5.87 -22.20
C CYS A 244 37.97 4.99 -22.93
N SER A 245 38.00 3.70 -22.62
CA SER A 245 38.77 2.72 -23.39
C SER A 245 37.94 1.47 -23.63
N ALA A 246 38.02 0.91 -24.83
CA ALA A 246 37.36 -0.33 -25.22
C ALA A 246 38.39 -1.44 -25.40
N ILE A 247 38.05 -2.65 -24.95
CA ILE A 247 38.83 -3.88 -25.20
C ILE A 247 37.96 -4.86 -25.97
N ILE A 248 38.50 -5.40 -27.05
CA ILE A 248 37.84 -6.39 -27.89
C ILE A 248 38.10 -7.79 -27.32
N THR A 249 37.03 -8.54 -27.05
CA THR A 249 37.10 -9.94 -26.59
C THR A 249 36.52 -10.89 -27.64
N SER A 250 36.55 -12.20 -27.38
CA SER A 250 35.98 -13.23 -28.25
C SER A 250 34.51 -13.00 -28.58
N SER A 251 33.73 -12.46 -27.64
CA SER A 251 32.28 -12.37 -27.71
C SER A 251 31.73 -10.96 -27.46
N HIS A 252 32.49 -10.09 -26.82
CA HIS A 252 32.04 -8.78 -26.36
C HIS A 252 33.05 -7.67 -26.65
N ILE A 253 32.60 -6.45 -26.48
CA ILE A 253 33.38 -5.23 -26.40
C ILE A 253 33.15 -4.68 -25.00
N MET A 254 34.20 -4.64 -24.18
CA MET A 254 34.13 -4.06 -22.85
C MET A 254 34.65 -2.62 -22.89
N ILE A 255 33.78 -1.66 -22.59
CA ILE A 255 34.18 -0.24 -22.46
C ILE A 255 34.34 0.08 -20.98
N THR A 256 35.48 0.64 -20.62
CA THR A 256 35.77 1.18 -19.29
C THR A 256 35.76 2.69 -19.36
N ILE A 257 34.98 3.32 -18.48
CA ILE A 257 34.94 4.78 -18.31
C ILE A 257 36.05 5.17 -17.33
N GLY A 258 36.89 6.13 -17.72
CA GLY A 258 37.93 6.70 -16.88
C GLY A 258 37.35 7.29 -15.59
N SER A 259 38.14 7.25 -14.51
CA SER A 259 37.68 7.67 -13.19
C SER A 259 37.48 9.18 -13.12
N ASP A 260 36.22 9.62 -13.14
CA ASP A 260 35.84 10.66 -12.19
C ASP A 260 35.99 10.04 -10.79
N VAL A 261 36.87 10.61 -9.99
CA VAL A 261 37.18 10.16 -8.63
C VAL A 261 35.88 10.07 -7.86
N ARG A 262 35.50 8.86 -7.41
CA ARG A 262 34.41 8.66 -6.44
C ARG A 262 34.68 9.57 -5.25
N SER A 263 33.95 10.68 -5.13
CA SER A 263 33.75 11.29 -3.83
C SER A 263 32.97 10.27 -3.00
N LYS A 264 33.58 9.73 -1.93
CA LYS A 264 32.81 9.05 -0.88
C LYS A 264 31.60 9.92 -0.56
N VAL A 265 30.41 9.33 -0.56
CA VAL A 265 29.21 10.05 -0.15
C VAL A 265 29.47 10.60 1.25
N SER A 266 29.45 11.92 1.35
CA SER A 266 29.74 12.63 2.59
C SER A 266 28.43 13.13 3.19
N THR A 267 28.51 13.70 4.39
CA THR A 267 27.38 14.38 5.03
C THR A 267 26.98 15.68 4.33
N LYS A 268 27.75 16.15 3.33
CA LYS A 268 27.40 17.34 2.54
C LYS A 268 26.25 17.03 1.58
N LEU A 269 25.25 17.91 1.56
CA LEU A 269 24.10 17.83 0.64
C LEU A 269 24.55 17.72 -0.83
N ASP A 270 24.20 16.60 -1.45
CA ASP A 270 24.25 16.37 -2.89
C ASP A 270 22.82 16.06 -3.40
N PRO A 271 22.29 16.82 -4.38
CA PRO A 271 20.95 16.60 -4.93
C PRO A 271 20.71 15.19 -5.51
N ILE A 272 21.74 14.56 -6.08
CA ILE A 272 21.65 13.20 -6.63
C ILE A 272 21.49 12.21 -5.48
N GLN A 273 22.34 12.34 -4.45
CA GLN A 273 22.26 11.50 -3.26
C GLN A 273 20.95 11.74 -2.50
N LEU A 274 20.44 12.97 -2.45
CA LEU A 274 19.14 13.27 -1.85
C LEU A 274 18.01 12.46 -2.47
N ALA A 275 17.98 12.35 -3.80
CA ALA A 275 17.01 11.53 -4.52
C ALA A 275 17.20 10.04 -4.22
N ILE A 276 18.44 9.54 -4.24
CA ILE A 276 18.76 8.14 -3.94
C ILE A 276 18.32 7.76 -2.53
N PHE A 277 18.70 8.56 -1.51
CA PHE A 277 18.28 8.32 -0.12
C PHE A 277 16.76 8.42 0.04
N GLY A 278 16.10 9.35 -0.66
CA GLY A 278 14.64 9.45 -0.70
C GLY A 278 13.99 8.15 -1.15
N HIS A 279 14.46 7.58 -2.26
CA HIS A 279 13.98 6.29 -2.76
C HIS A 279 14.36 5.12 -1.86
N ARG A 280 15.57 5.11 -1.25
CA ARG A 280 15.99 4.08 -0.30
C ARG A 280 15.06 4.00 0.90
N PHE A 281 14.77 5.12 1.55
CA PHE A 281 13.87 5.14 2.72
C PHE A 281 12.43 4.73 2.34
N MET A 282 11.94 5.16 1.18
CA MET A 282 10.63 4.74 0.67
C MET A 282 10.60 3.23 0.40
N SER A 283 11.61 2.70 -0.28
CA SER A 283 11.74 1.27 -0.62
C SER A 283 11.77 0.40 0.65
N ILE A 284 12.37 0.87 1.75
CA ILE A 284 12.31 0.18 3.04
C ILE A 284 10.85 0.02 3.49
N ALA A 285 10.09 1.10 3.53
CA ALA A 285 8.68 1.07 3.93
C ALA A 285 7.82 0.20 3.00
N GLU A 286 8.05 0.26 1.68
CA GLU A 286 7.34 -0.57 0.70
C GLU A 286 7.66 -2.06 0.87
N GLN A 287 8.94 -2.41 1.08
CA GLN A 287 9.34 -3.80 1.31
C GLN A 287 8.75 -4.35 2.61
N MET A 288 8.69 -3.55 3.68
CA MET A 288 7.96 -3.91 4.89
C MET A 288 6.49 -4.20 4.57
N GLY A 289 5.84 -3.33 3.78
CA GLY A 289 4.44 -3.50 3.36
C GLY A 289 4.22 -4.77 2.54
N HIS A 290 5.12 -5.10 1.62
CA HIS A 290 5.05 -6.33 0.83
C HIS A 290 5.19 -7.58 1.72
N THR A 291 6.09 -7.56 2.71
CA THR A 291 6.21 -8.63 3.69
C THR A 291 4.92 -8.78 4.49
N LEU A 292 4.35 -7.68 5.00
CA LEU A 292 3.10 -7.70 5.77
C LEU A 292 1.94 -8.28 4.94
N GLN A 293 1.77 -7.80 3.71
CA GLN A 293 0.71 -8.28 2.82
C GLN A 293 0.80 -9.79 2.57
N LYS A 294 1.99 -10.31 2.27
CA LYS A 294 2.15 -11.73 1.94
C LYS A 294 1.99 -12.66 3.15
N THR A 295 2.33 -12.17 4.35
CA THR A 295 2.36 -12.98 5.58
C THR A 295 1.06 -12.94 6.38
N SER A 296 0.27 -11.87 6.23
CA SER A 296 -1.04 -11.76 6.84
C SER A 296 -2.04 -12.78 6.27
N ILE A 297 -3.05 -13.13 7.06
CA ILE A 297 -4.13 -14.04 6.65
C ILE A 297 -5.51 -13.37 6.60
N SER A 298 -5.68 -12.21 7.24
CA SER A 298 -6.95 -11.51 7.21
C SER A 298 -7.18 -10.84 5.85
N THR A 299 -8.45 -10.85 5.43
CA THR A 299 -8.89 -10.21 4.18
C THR A 299 -8.51 -8.72 4.17
N ASN A 300 -8.57 -8.07 5.33
CA ASN A 300 -8.33 -6.64 5.49
C ASN A 300 -6.89 -6.24 5.15
N ILE A 301 -5.90 -6.92 5.72
CA ILE A 301 -4.50 -6.59 5.46
C ILE A 301 -4.06 -7.16 4.11
N LYS A 302 -4.39 -8.42 3.82
CA LYS A 302 -3.86 -9.12 2.65
C LYS A 302 -4.47 -8.68 1.32
N GLU A 303 -5.80 -8.64 1.25
CA GLU A 303 -6.53 -8.41 0.00
C GLU A 303 -6.88 -6.92 -0.14
N ARG A 304 -7.43 -6.33 0.93
CA ARG A 304 -7.86 -4.93 0.93
C ARG A 304 -6.71 -3.94 1.13
N LEU A 305 -5.53 -4.40 1.55
CA LEU A 305 -4.36 -3.54 1.83
C LEU A 305 -4.62 -2.46 2.89
N ASP A 306 -5.44 -2.78 3.89
CA ASP A 306 -5.76 -1.88 5.01
C ASP A 306 -4.66 -1.92 6.08
N PHE A 307 -3.47 -1.45 5.68
CA PHE A 307 -2.30 -1.37 6.54
C PHE A 307 -1.37 -0.23 6.11
N SER A 308 -0.39 0.14 6.91
CA SER A 308 0.74 0.98 6.48
C SER A 308 2.01 0.63 7.21
N CYS A 309 3.14 0.84 6.55
CA CYS A 309 4.48 0.61 7.07
C CYS A 309 5.29 1.89 6.93
N ALA A 310 6.04 2.24 7.97
CA ALA A 310 6.76 3.50 8.02
C ALA A 310 8.08 3.40 8.80
N LEU A 311 9.00 4.29 8.43
CA LEU A 311 10.29 4.50 9.06
C LEU A 311 10.29 5.87 9.78
N PHE A 312 10.85 5.91 10.97
CA PHE A 312 10.93 7.09 11.82
C PHE A 312 12.37 7.32 12.28
N GLY A 313 12.75 8.59 12.42
CA GLY A 313 14.06 8.97 12.94
C GLY A 313 14.21 8.64 14.42
N ASP A 314 15.38 8.95 14.96
CA ASP A 314 15.70 8.89 16.39
C ASP A 314 14.80 9.79 17.25
N ASP A 315 14.27 10.88 16.68
CA ASP A 315 13.29 11.79 17.28
C ASP A 315 11.82 11.33 17.15
N GLY A 316 11.58 10.15 16.57
CA GLY A 316 10.25 9.60 16.31
C GLY A 316 9.46 10.33 15.21
N SER A 317 10.10 11.24 14.47
CA SER A 317 9.47 11.92 13.34
C SER A 317 9.42 11.03 12.11
N LEU A 318 8.32 11.11 11.36
CA LEU A 318 8.14 10.33 10.13
C LEU A 318 9.21 10.69 9.08
N VAL A 319 9.92 9.67 8.58
CA VAL A 319 10.94 9.77 7.53
C VAL A 319 10.38 9.34 6.18
N ALA A 320 9.77 8.16 6.14
CA ALA A 320 9.16 7.60 4.94
C ALA A 320 7.96 6.71 5.32
N ASN A 321 6.96 6.67 4.45
CA ASN A 321 5.77 5.84 4.59
C ASN A 321 5.39 5.29 3.22
N ALA A 322 5.14 3.99 3.14
CA ALA A 322 4.63 3.39 1.92
C ALA A 322 3.20 3.92 1.62
N PRO A 323 2.86 4.19 0.35
CA PRO A 323 1.62 4.88 -0.03
C PRO A 323 0.38 3.98 0.06
N HIS A 324 0.08 3.48 1.26
CA HIS A 324 -1.09 2.67 1.55
C HIS A 324 -2.24 3.56 2.03
N ILE A 325 -2.45 3.73 3.34
CA ILE A 325 -3.64 4.40 3.91
C ILE A 325 -3.26 5.80 4.45
N PRO A 326 -3.78 6.90 3.86
CA PRO A 326 -3.40 8.25 4.27
C PRO A 326 -3.73 8.65 5.71
N VAL A 327 -4.71 8.01 6.37
CA VAL A 327 -5.02 8.31 7.77
C VAL A 327 -3.95 7.85 8.77
N HIS A 328 -3.06 6.94 8.34
CA HIS A 328 -1.95 6.48 9.16
C HIS A 328 -0.78 7.48 9.22
N LEU A 329 -0.73 8.44 8.28
CA LEU A 329 0.45 9.26 8.03
C LEU A 329 0.84 10.14 9.24
N GLY A 330 -0.05 11.03 9.66
CA GLY A 330 0.19 11.93 10.81
C GLY A 330 0.07 11.20 12.14
N SER A 331 -0.79 10.18 12.20
CA SER A 331 -1.08 9.46 13.43
C SER A 331 0.06 8.54 13.88
N LEU A 332 0.78 7.89 12.97
CA LEU A 332 1.89 7.01 13.33
C LEU A 332 3.06 7.74 14.01
N SER A 333 3.43 8.96 13.56
CA SER A 333 4.51 9.70 14.23
C SER A 333 4.12 10.09 15.66
N HIS A 334 2.86 10.45 15.88
CA HIS A 334 2.35 10.68 17.23
C HIS A 334 2.43 9.41 18.09
N THR A 335 2.09 8.25 17.53
CA THR A 335 2.22 6.96 18.22
C THR A 335 3.66 6.65 18.62
N VAL A 336 4.62 6.78 17.70
CA VAL A 336 6.03 6.49 18.01
C VAL A 336 6.55 7.43 19.09
N LYS A 337 6.28 8.74 18.99
CA LYS A 337 6.68 9.73 19.99
C LYS A 337 6.06 9.47 21.36
N TYR A 338 4.80 9.03 21.40
CA TYR A 338 4.16 8.63 22.66
C TYR A 338 4.90 7.45 23.31
N GLN A 339 5.20 6.40 22.55
CA GLN A 339 5.90 5.22 23.09
C GLN A 339 7.32 5.55 23.54
N MET A 340 8.04 6.43 22.82
CA MET A 340 9.34 6.96 23.25
C MET A 340 9.25 7.66 24.61
N ASN A 341 8.26 8.54 24.79
CA ASN A 341 8.05 9.24 26.05
C ASN A 341 7.63 8.29 27.19
N TYR A 342 6.85 7.26 26.86
CA TYR A 342 6.35 6.27 27.82
C TYR A 342 7.47 5.36 28.35
N TYR A 343 8.29 4.80 27.46
CA TYR A 343 9.36 3.89 27.84
C TYR A 343 10.68 4.58 28.19
N LYS A 344 10.97 5.75 27.61
CA LYS A 344 12.27 6.43 27.74
C LYS A 344 13.40 5.44 27.41
N ASP A 345 14.38 5.30 28.30
CA ASP A 345 15.55 4.42 28.12
C ASP A 345 15.30 2.94 28.50
N LYS A 346 14.04 2.52 28.66
CA LYS A 346 13.67 1.13 29.09
C LYS A 346 13.48 0.14 27.94
N LEU A 347 13.71 0.58 26.70
CA LEU A 347 13.65 -0.30 25.52
C LEU A 347 15.01 -0.95 25.32
N GLU A 348 15.01 -2.23 25.01
CA GLU A 348 16.21 -3.00 24.67
C GLU A 348 16.10 -3.58 23.25
N GLU A 349 17.24 -3.98 22.67
CA GLU A 349 17.24 -4.62 21.36
C GLU A 349 16.42 -5.92 21.38
N GLY A 350 15.54 -6.09 20.39
CA GLY A 350 14.61 -7.22 20.31
C GLY A 350 13.27 -7.00 21.04
N ASP A 351 13.04 -5.85 21.66
CA ASP A 351 11.72 -5.48 22.15
C ASP A 351 10.79 -5.03 21.00
N VAL A 352 9.51 -5.39 21.06
CA VAL A 352 8.46 -4.96 20.13
C VAL A 352 7.24 -4.48 20.91
N ILE A 353 6.72 -3.32 20.54
CA ILE A 353 5.64 -2.62 21.23
C ILE A 353 4.35 -2.73 20.42
N LEU A 354 3.24 -2.91 21.12
CA LEU A 354 1.88 -2.96 20.59
C LEU A 354 1.02 -1.83 21.18
N THR A 355 0.26 -1.14 20.33
CA THR A 355 -0.63 -0.04 20.75
C THR A 355 -1.70 0.26 19.71
N ASN A 356 -2.88 0.71 20.16
CA ASN A 356 -3.97 1.20 19.30
C ASN A 356 -4.79 2.31 19.98
N HIS A 357 -4.46 2.70 21.21
CA HIS A 357 -5.26 3.64 21.97
C HIS A 357 -5.22 5.05 21.34
N PRO A 358 -6.35 5.78 21.27
CA PRO A 358 -6.41 7.14 20.74
C PRO A 358 -5.40 8.12 21.35
N GLN A 359 -5.28 8.16 22.68
CA GLN A 359 -4.27 8.94 23.39
C GLN A 359 -2.82 8.56 23.07
N ALA A 360 -2.58 7.33 22.64
CA ALA A 360 -1.28 6.85 22.20
C ALA A 360 -1.11 6.97 20.66
N GLY A 361 -1.89 7.82 20.00
CA GLY A 361 -1.81 8.08 18.55
C GLY A 361 -2.55 7.08 17.66
N GLY A 362 -3.37 6.20 18.24
CA GLY A 362 -4.30 5.38 17.47
C GLY A 362 -5.31 6.23 16.70
N SER A 363 -5.68 5.79 15.50
CA SER A 363 -6.75 6.37 14.66
C SER A 363 -8.13 5.92 15.12
N HIS A 364 -8.27 4.61 15.34
CA HIS A 364 -9.38 3.93 16.00
C HIS A 364 -8.87 2.57 16.52
N LEU A 365 -9.66 1.85 17.32
CA LEU A 365 -9.15 0.64 17.97
C LEU A 365 -8.80 -0.51 16.99
N PRO A 366 -9.54 -0.78 15.91
CA PRO A 366 -9.19 -1.88 14.99
C PRO A 366 -7.83 -1.73 14.30
N ASP A 367 -7.31 -0.50 14.19
CA ASP A 367 -5.97 -0.24 13.63
C ASP A 367 -4.91 -0.45 14.72
N ILE A 368 -4.32 -1.65 14.75
CA ILE A 368 -3.30 -1.99 15.73
C ILE A 368 -1.90 -1.68 15.18
N THR A 369 -1.13 -0.92 15.94
CA THR A 369 0.24 -0.51 15.60
C THR A 369 1.28 -1.35 16.34
N VAL A 370 2.21 -1.91 15.58
CA VAL A 370 3.40 -2.63 16.06
C VAL A 370 4.63 -1.78 15.78
N ILE A 371 5.40 -1.44 16.82
CA ILE A 371 6.57 -0.56 16.74
C ILE A 371 7.81 -1.31 17.22
N THR A 372 8.91 -1.20 16.49
CA THR A 372 10.19 -1.83 16.85
C THR A 372 11.33 -0.81 16.76
N PRO A 373 12.09 -0.58 17.85
CA PRO A 373 13.29 0.26 17.82
C PRO A 373 14.40 -0.41 17.01
N VAL A 374 15.14 0.41 16.25
CA VAL A 374 16.34 -0.01 15.51
C VAL A 374 17.56 0.42 16.32
N PHE A 375 18.33 -0.54 16.82
CA PHE A 375 19.56 -0.28 17.57
C PHE A 375 20.80 -0.29 16.67
N ASN A 376 21.72 0.63 16.96
CA ASN A 376 23.10 0.63 16.48
C ASN A 376 24.02 0.97 17.66
N GLU A 377 25.01 0.11 17.94
CA GLU A 377 25.97 0.29 19.04
C GLU A 377 25.29 0.58 20.40
N GLY A 378 24.19 -0.12 20.70
CA GLY A 378 23.45 0.03 21.96
C GLY A 378 22.57 1.27 22.07
N LYS A 379 22.47 2.09 21.01
CA LYS A 379 21.58 3.26 20.96
C LYS A 379 20.49 3.08 19.93
N ILE A 380 19.30 3.62 20.20
CA ILE A 380 18.23 3.68 19.22
C ILE A 380 18.57 4.76 18.19
N VAL A 381 18.58 4.40 16.91
CA VAL A 381 18.89 5.31 15.79
C VAL A 381 17.71 5.54 14.86
N PHE A 382 16.76 4.60 14.81
CA PHE A 382 15.51 4.69 14.06
C PHE A 382 14.41 3.92 14.79
N PHE A 383 13.16 4.12 14.39
CA PHE A 383 12.07 3.20 14.67
C PHE A 383 11.44 2.75 13.36
N VAL A 384 10.97 1.51 13.32
CA VAL A 384 10.09 1.00 12.27
C VAL A 384 8.74 0.70 12.87
N ALA A 385 7.67 0.99 12.13
CA ALA A 385 6.32 0.65 12.56
C ALA A 385 5.47 0.11 11.42
N SER A 386 4.56 -0.78 11.77
CA SER A 386 3.49 -1.25 10.90
C SER A 386 2.17 -1.12 11.63
N ARG A 387 1.13 -0.65 10.95
CA ARG A 387 -0.24 -0.58 11.46
C ARG A 387 -1.14 -1.36 10.52
N GLY A 388 -1.93 -2.27 11.05
CA GLY A 388 -2.85 -3.11 10.28
C GLY A 388 -4.25 -3.07 10.87
N HIS A 389 -5.25 -3.07 10.02
CA HIS A 389 -6.64 -3.13 10.44
C HIS A 389 -7.06 -4.57 10.72
N HIS A 390 -7.42 -4.87 11.97
CA HIS A 390 -7.94 -6.16 12.37
C HIS A 390 -9.46 -6.19 12.29
N ALA A 391 -10.01 -7.21 11.61
CA ALA A 391 -11.46 -7.32 11.38
C ALA A 391 -12.29 -7.39 12.67
N ASP A 392 -11.76 -8.00 13.74
CA ASP A 392 -12.42 -8.03 15.05
C ASP A 392 -11.35 -8.01 16.15
N ILE A 393 -11.56 -7.16 17.15
CA ILE A 393 -10.76 -7.01 18.37
C ILE A 393 -11.65 -7.01 19.63
N GLY A 394 -12.86 -7.54 19.50
CA GLY A 394 -13.88 -7.55 20.54
C GLY A 394 -14.77 -6.32 20.53
N GLY A 395 -15.44 -6.10 21.67
CA GLY A 395 -16.43 -5.04 21.85
C GLY A 395 -17.87 -5.56 21.77
N ILE A 396 -18.82 -4.63 21.65
CA ILE A 396 -20.27 -4.93 21.70
C ILE A 396 -20.79 -5.61 20.43
N LEU A 397 -20.10 -5.45 19.30
CA LEU A 397 -20.54 -5.94 17.99
C LEU A 397 -19.41 -6.67 17.25
N PRO A 398 -19.72 -7.70 16.43
CA PRO A 398 -18.76 -8.28 15.49
C PRO A 398 -18.27 -7.25 14.48
N GLY A 399 -17.02 -7.39 14.04
CA GLY A 399 -16.44 -6.49 13.02
C GLY A 399 -15.82 -5.21 13.59
N SER A 400 -15.88 -5.02 14.92
CA SER A 400 -15.27 -3.90 15.68
C SER A 400 -15.50 -2.48 15.18
N MET A 401 -16.54 -2.26 14.35
CA MET A 401 -17.02 -0.94 13.93
C MET A 401 -18.46 -0.67 14.43
N PRO A 402 -18.72 -0.66 15.75
CA PRO A 402 -20.06 -0.46 16.27
C PRO A 402 -20.55 0.99 16.03
N PRO A 403 -21.62 1.23 15.25
CA PRO A 403 -22.09 2.59 15.01
C PRO A 403 -22.65 3.26 16.28
N ASN A 404 -23.15 2.45 17.20
CA ASN A 404 -23.82 2.90 18.42
C ASN A 404 -22.92 2.87 19.67
N SER A 405 -21.59 2.73 19.52
CA SER A 405 -20.67 2.90 20.65
C SER A 405 -20.73 4.32 21.20
N LYS A 406 -20.49 4.45 22.50
CA LYS A 406 -20.48 5.71 23.26
C LYS A 406 -19.19 5.86 24.04
N GLU A 407 -18.78 4.75 24.66
CA GLU A 407 -17.56 4.65 25.44
C GLU A 407 -16.56 3.75 24.71
N LEU A 408 -15.27 4.06 24.83
CA LEU A 408 -14.19 3.40 24.11
C LEU A 408 -14.15 1.89 24.36
N TYR A 409 -14.46 1.43 25.59
CA TYR A 409 -14.46 -0.01 25.92
C TYR A 409 -15.49 -0.81 25.10
N GLN A 410 -16.51 -0.16 24.54
CA GLN A 410 -17.51 -0.82 23.70
C GLN A 410 -16.95 -1.18 22.32
N GLU A 411 -15.82 -0.61 21.92
CA GLU A 411 -15.19 -0.82 20.61
C GLU A 411 -14.16 -1.95 20.60
N GLY A 412 -13.84 -2.53 21.77
CA GLY A 412 -12.93 -3.66 21.91
C GLY A 412 -11.67 -3.34 22.71
N ALA A 413 -10.58 -4.03 22.39
CA ALA A 413 -9.31 -3.88 23.10
C ALA A 413 -8.69 -2.48 22.89
N ALA A 414 -8.49 -1.73 23.98
CA ALA A 414 -7.81 -0.44 23.98
C ALA A 414 -6.44 -0.57 24.68
N ILE A 415 -5.36 -0.41 23.92
CA ILE A 415 -3.98 -0.75 24.31
C ILE A 415 -3.15 0.53 24.26
N LYS A 416 -2.85 1.13 25.42
CA LYS A 416 -1.96 2.31 25.48
C LYS A 416 -0.52 1.92 25.12
N SER A 417 -0.04 0.83 25.72
CA SER A 417 1.28 0.27 25.47
C SER A 417 1.38 -1.15 25.99
N PHE A 418 1.95 -2.07 25.21
CA PHE A 418 2.23 -3.45 25.60
C PHE A 418 3.50 -3.96 24.92
N LYS A 419 4.41 -4.62 25.65
CA LYS A 419 5.58 -5.28 25.06
C LYS A 419 5.13 -6.64 24.48
N LEU A 420 4.75 -6.65 23.20
CA LEU A 420 4.35 -7.87 22.48
C LEU A 420 5.50 -8.88 22.36
N VAL A 421 6.72 -8.37 22.18
CA VAL A 421 7.94 -9.17 22.22
C VAL A 421 8.88 -8.50 23.22
N SER A 422 9.42 -9.27 24.15
CA SER A 422 10.49 -8.79 25.02
C SER A 422 11.77 -9.57 24.77
N LYS A 423 12.85 -8.88 24.38
CA LYS A 423 14.16 -9.49 24.07
C LYS A 423 14.04 -10.72 23.16
N GLY A 424 13.23 -10.60 22.10
CA GLY A 424 12.96 -11.68 21.13
C GLY A 424 11.93 -12.75 21.56
N LYS A 425 11.32 -12.67 22.74
CA LYS A 425 10.28 -13.61 23.20
C LYS A 425 8.88 -13.03 23.06
N PHE A 426 8.02 -13.66 22.26
CA PHE A 426 6.63 -13.26 22.03
C PHE A 426 5.72 -13.61 23.22
N ASP A 427 4.99 -12.63 23.76
CA ASP A 427 4.09 -12.82 24.91
C ASP A 427 2.66 -13.17 24.47
N TYR A 428 2.45 -14.46 24.18
CA TYR A 428 1.14 -14.97 23.75
C TYR A 428 0.07 -14.82 24.83
N TYR A 429 0.38 -15.14 26.08
CA TYR A 429 -0.62 -15.13 27.16
C TYR A 429 -1.03 -13.71 27.55
N GLY A 430 -0.08 -12.75 27.58
CA GLY A 430 -0.39 -11.34 27.77
C GLY A 430 -1.26 -10.79 26.64
N LEU A 431 -1.01 -11.21 25.39
CA LEU A 431 -1.84 -10.85 24.25
C LEU A 431 -3.27 -11.40 24.36
N VAL A 432 -3.43 -12.66 24.78
CA VAL A 432 -4.75 -13.27 25.05
C VAL A 432 -5.50 -12.47 26.12
N ASP A 433 -4.81 -12.09 27.20
CA ASP A 433 -5.44 -11.26 28.23
C ASP A 433 -5.97 -9.94 27.67
N ILE A 434 -5.13 -9.23 26.89
CA ILE A 434 -5.47 -7.93 26.31
C ILE A 434 -6.60 -8.00 25.28
N LEU A 435 -6.59 -8.99 24.39
CA LEU A 435 -7.57 -9.08 23.30
C LEU A 435 -8.84 -9.83 23.68
N VAL A 436 -8.78 -10.73 24.65
CA VAL A 436 -9.92 -11.59 25.03
C VAL A 436 -10.47 -11.21 26.40
N ASN A 437 -9.64 -11.26 27.44
CA ASN A 437 -10.13 -11.16 28.81
C ASN A 437 -10.49 -9.72 29.18
N GLN A 438 -9.66 -8.73 28.85
CA GLN A 438 -9.88 -7.33 29.22
C GLN A 438 -11.16 -6.75 28.58
N PRO A 439 -11.42 -6.91 27.27
CA PRO A 439 -12.65 -6.39 26.66
C PRO A 439 -13.89 -7.12 27.17
N ALA A 440 -13.79 -8.41 27.44
CA ALA A 440 -14.89 -9.23 27.95
C ALA A 440 -15.33 -8.89 29.38
N LYS A 441 -14.57 -8.10 30.15
CA LYS A 441 -14.95 -7.67 31.52
C LYS A 441 -16.14 -6.70 31.52
N TYR A 442 -16.37 -6.00 30.42
CA TYR A 442 -17.41 -4.98 30.35
C TYR A 442 -18.78 -5.58 29.97
N PRO A 443 -19.89 -5.07 30.53
CA PRO A 443 -21.23 -5.53 30.19
C PRO A 443 -21.51 -5.44 28.69
N GLY A 444 -22.08 -6.50 28.11
CA GLY A 444 -22.40 -6.59 26.68
C GLY A 444 -21.20 -6.66 25.73
N CYS A 445 -19.98 -6.61 26.23
CA CYS A 445 -18.77 -6.70 25.42
C CYS A 445 -18.25 -8.14 25.37
N SER A 446 -17.67 -8.51 24.23
CA SER A 446 -16.89 -9.75 24.08
C SER A 446 -15.42 -9.45 23.87
N GLY A 447 -14.58 -10.45 24.13
CA GLY A 447 -13.23 -10.48 23.61
C GLY A 447 -13.24 -10.61 22.08
N THR A 448 -12.07 -10.55 21.46
CA THR A 448 -11.98 -10.80 20.02
C THR A 448 -12.60 -12.13 19.63
N ARG A 449 -13.39 -12.10 18.55
CA ARG A 449 -13.99 -13.29 17.92
C ARG A 449 -13.01 -13.96 16.96
N CYS A 450 -11.90 -13.29 16.63
CA CYS A 450 -10.95 -13.70 15.60
C CYS A 450 -9.53 -13.84 16.16
N LEU A 451 -9.35 -14.30 17.41
CA LEU A 451 -8.05 -14.36 18.10
C LEU A 451 -6.94 -14.99 17.25
N ARG A 452 -7.24 -16.10 16.56
CA ARG A 452 -6.28 -16.80 15.69
C ARG A 452 -5.74 -15.87 14.60
N ASP A 453 -6.61 -15.08 14.00
CA ASP A 453 -6.27 -14.16 12.92
C ASP A 453 -5.53 -12.95 13.49
N ASN A 454 -5.97 -12.42 14.65
CA ASN A 454 -5.23 -11.36 15.34
C ASN A 454 -3.78 -11.77 15.63
N VAL A 455 -3.55 -12.96 16.20
CA VAL A 455 -2.21 -13.45 16.51
C VAL A 455 -1.37 -13.62 15.24
N SER A 456 -1.96 -14.14 14.16
CA SER A 456 -1.27 -14.34 12.89
C SER A 456 -0.84 -13.00 12.25
N ASP A 457 -1.75 -12.03 12.21
CA ASP A 457 -1.49 -10.72 11.64
C ASP A 457 -0.50 -9.89 12.48
N LEU A 458 -0.54 -10.02 13.81
CA LEU A 458 0.45 -9.39 14.68
C LEU A 458 1.85 -9.98 14.47
N LYS A 459 1.97 -11.29 14.26
CA LYS A 459 3.25 -11.91 13.88
C LYS A 459 3.72 -11.43 12.49
N ALA A 460 2.82 -11.27 11.54
CA ALA A 460 3.11 -10.68 10.23
C ALA A 460 3.63 -9.24 10.35
N GLN A 461 3.04 -8.41 11.21
CA GLN A 461 3.53 -7.06 11.51
C GLN A 461 4.92 -7.05 12.16
N VAL A 462 5.19 -7.98 13.09
CA VAL A 462 6.55 -8.15 13.66
C VAL A 462 7.56 -8.52 12.56
N ALA A 463 7.21 -9.44 11.66
CA ALA A 463 8.07 -9.84 10.55
C ALA A 463 8.34 -8.68 9.58
N ALA A 464 7.31 -7.89 9.26
CA ALA A 464 7.45 -6.68 8.45
C ALA A 464 8.42 -5.68 9.10
N ASN A 465 8.30 -5.43 10.39
CA ASN A 465 9.23 -4.55 11.12
C ASN A 465 10.67 -5.10 11.10
N LEU A 466 10.86 -6.41 11.26
CA LEU A 466 12.18 -7.04 11.19
C LEU A 466 12.83 -6.88 9.80
N LYS A 467 12.03 -6.96 8.72
CA LYS A 467 12.50 -6.64 7.36
C LYS A 467 12.98 -5.20 7.28
N GLY A 468 12.24 -4.26 7.86
CA GLY A 468 12.62 -2.85 7.95
C GLY A 468 13.96 -2.65 8.67
N ILE A 469 14.13 -3.25 9.85
CA ILE A 469 15.40 -3.21 10.63
C ILE A 469 16.57 -3.71 9.79
N THR A 470 16.39 -4.83 9.09
CA THR A 470 17.45 -5.45 8.28
C THR A 470 17.91 -4.49 7.17
N LEU A 471 16.98 -3.84 6.48
CA LEU A 471 17.29 -2.90 5.40
C LEU A 471 17.90 -1.60 5.91
N VAL A 472 17.45 -1.09 7.07
CA VAL A 472 18.06 0.10 7.72
C VAL A 472 19.49 -0.21 8.15
N LYS A 473 19.75 -1.37 8.78
CA LYS A 473 21.10 -1.79 9.16
C LYS A 473 22.01 -1.96 7.94
N ALA A 474 21.49 -2.52 6.84
CA ALA A 474 22.24 -2.62 5.59
C ALA A 474 22.59 -1.23 5.00
N LEU A 475 21.66 -0.28 5.06
CA LEU A 475 21.89 1.11 4.61
C LEU A 475 22.96 1.81 5.46
N ILE A 476 22.92 1.62 6.78
CA ILE A 476 23.94 2.14 7.71
C ILE A 476 25.31 1.49 7.43
N GLN A 477 25.36 0.19 7.15
CA GLN A 477 26.58 -0.51 6.80
C GLN A 477 27.19 0.00 5.48
N GLU A 478 26.35 0.37 4.51
CA GLU A 478 26.77 0.85 3.18
C GLU A 478 27.33 2.28 3.21
N TYR A 479 26.67 3.21 3.91
CA TYR A 479 27.00 4.64 3.87
C TYR A 479 27.55 5.23 5.17
N GLY A 480 27.42 4.53 6.30
CA GLY A 480 27.70 5.04 7.64
C GLY A 480 26.54 5.82 8.23
N LEU A 481 26.37 5.73 9.56
CA LEU A 481 25.22 6.31 10.28
C LEU A 481 25.09 7.83 10.07
N ASP A 482 26.19 8.58 10.18
CA ASP A 482 26.18 10.04 10.06
C ASP A 482 25.68 10.52 8.69
N VAL A 483 26.03 9.79 7.62
CA VAL A 483 25.59 10.09 6.26
C VAL A 483 24.09 9.82 6.13
N VAL A 484 23.63 8.65 6.61
CA VAL A 484 22.20 8.28 6.57
C VAL A 484 21.35 9.31 7.32
N LEU A 485 21.76 9.73 8.52
CA LEU A 485 21.05 10.74 9.32
C LEU A 485 21.07 12.13 8.66
N ALA A 486 22.19 12.54 8.05
CA ALA A 486 22.28 13.81 7.33
C ALA A 486 21.28 13.86 6.16
N TYR A 487 21.23 12.81 5.33
CA TYR A 487 20.29 12.76 4.19
C TYR A 487 18.83 12.63 4.63
N MET A 488 18.54 11.91 5.72
CA MET A 488 17.21 11.92 6.34
C MET A 488 16.77 13.35 6.69
N MET A 489 17.65 14.13 7.32
CA MET A 489 17.37 15.53 7.68
C MET A 489 17.16 16.41 6.44
N TYR A 490 17.96 16.24 5.38
CA TYR A 490 17.78 16.98 4.14
C TYR A 490 16.45 16.67 3.44
N ILE A 491 16.02 15.41 3.45
CA ILE A 491 14.72 15.00 2.87
C ILE A 491 13.56 15.67 3.62
N ARG A 492 13.62 15.71 4.96
CA ARG A 492 12.63 16.42 5.78
C ARG A 492 12.63 17.92 5.48
N LYS A 493 13.81 18.53 5.36
CA LYS A 493 13.93 19.96 5.07
C LYS A 493 13.37 20.32 3.69
N ASN A 494 13.58 19.46 2.69
CA ASN A 494 13.02 19.65 1.35
C ASN A 494 11.48 19.65 1.36
N ALA A 495 10.86 18.78 2.15
CA ALA A 495 9.40 18.76 2.31
C ALA A 495 8.88 20.04 3.00
N GLU A 496 9.56 20.53 4.04
CA GLU A 496 9.23 21.82 4.69
C GLU A 496 9.27 22.98 3.69
N ILE A 497 10.35 23.08 2.89
CA ILE A 497 10.50 24.13 1.87
C ILE A 497 9.37 24.05 0.84
N SER A 498 9.00 22.85 0.41
CA SER A 498 7.95 22.65 -0.58
C SER A 498 6.57 23.11 -0.08
N VAL A 499 6.25 22.85 1.19
CA VAL A 499 5.01 23.36 1.82
C VAL A 499 5.06 24.87 1.99
N LYS A 500 6.21 25.44 2.37
CA LYS A 500 6.37 26.90 2.47
C LYS A 500 6.10 27.58 1.12
N GLU A 501 6.65 27.06 0.04
CA GLU A 501 6.42 27.61 -1.30
C GLU A 501 4.97 27.43 -1.78
N LEU A 502 4.33 26.30 -1.47
CA LEU A 502 2.89 26.12 -1.71
C LEU A 502 2.07 27.22 -1.02
N LEU A 503 2.30 27.47 0.27
CA LEU A 503 1.52 28.45 1.04
C LEU A 503 1.70 29.87 0.50
N LYS A 504 2.93 30.25 0.13
CA LYS A 504 3.22 31.52 -0.54
C LYS A 504 2.53 31.66 -1.89
N ASP A 505 2.52 30.59 -2.69
CA ASP A 505 1.83 30.58 -3.98
C ASP A 505 0.31 30.72 -3.79
N VAL A 506 -0.28 29.98 -2.86
CA VAL A 506 -1.71 30.06 -2.54
C VAL A 506 -2.10 31.48 -2.11
N SER A 507 -1.34 32.10 -1.21
CA SER A 507 -1.60 33.48 -0.75
C SER A 507 -1.61 34.47 -1.92
N ARG A 508 -0.62 34.36 -2.82
CA ARG A 508 -0.52 35.23 -4.01
C ARG A 508 -1.65 34.97 -5.02
N ARG A 509 -1.97 33.70 -5.29
CA ARG A 509 -3.00 33.29 -6.27
C ARG A 509 -4.40 33.70 -5.83
N ILE A 510 -4.71 33.56 -4.54
CA ILE A 510 -6.03 33.92 -3.98
C ILE A 510 -6.10 35.42 -3.66
N GLY A 511 -4.96 36.07 -3.44
CA GLY A 511 -4.91 37.48 -3.01
C GLY A 511 -5.40 37.68 -1.57
N CYS A 512 -5.39 36.62 -0.76
CA CYS A 512 -5.84 36.63 0.63
C CYS A 512 -4.97 35.71 1.49
N THR A 513 -4.59 36.19 2.66
CA THR A 513 -3.83 35.43 3.67
C THR A 513 -4.73 34.66 4.64
N VAL A 514 -6.05 34.87 4.59
CA VAL A 514 -7.01 34.19 5.47
C VAL A 514 -8.00 33.38 4.64
N LEU A 515 -7.95 32.06 4.78
CA LEU A 515 -8.88 31.12 4.13
C LEU A 515 -9.87 30.59 5.15
N LYS A 516 -11.11 30.34 4.74
CA LYS A 516 -12.16 29.82 5.62
C LYS A 516 -13.01 28.79 4.90
N ALA A 517 -13.37 27.73 5.61
CA ALA A 517 -14.36 26.77 5.16
C ALA A 517 -15.15 26.19 6.34
N ILE A 518 -16.38 25.80 6.04
CA ILE A 518 -17.24 25.04 6.94
C ILE A 518 -17.96 23.95 6.13
N ASP A 519 -18.11 22.79 6.76
CA ASP A 519 -18.99 21.71 6.33
C ASP A 519 -19.57 21.03 7.58
N PHE A 520 -20.59 20.19 7.39
CA PHE A 520 -21.41 19.64 8.48
C PHE A 520 -21.47 18.11 8.41
N MET A 521 -21.42 17.48 9.59
CA MET A 521 -21.80 16.09 9.76
C MET A 521 -23.32 15.94 9.53
N ASP A 522 -23.83 14.75 9.22
CA ASP A 522 -25.25 14.54 8.91
C ASP A 522 -26.24 14.92 10.04
N ASP A 523 -25.76 15.10 11.28
CA ASP A 523 -26.57 15.60 12.41
C ASP A 523 -26.55 17.13 12.57
N GLY A 524 -25.85 17.84 11.67
CA GLY A 524 -25.69 19.29 11.68
C GLY A 524 -24.50 19.79 12.49
N SER A 525 -23.66 18.92 13.07
CA SER A 525 -22.45 19.34 13.80
C SER A 525 -21.42 19.95 12.84
N PRO A 526 -20.89 21.16 13.12
CA PRO A 526 -19.97 21.84 12.21
C PRO A 526 -18.53 21.35 12.38
N ILE A 527 -17.81 21.24 11.25
CA ILE A 527 -16.34 21.32 11.18
C ILE A 527 -15.98 22.67 10.57
N GLN A 528 -15.36 23.53 11.37
CA GLN A 528 -14.98 24.88 10.96
C GLN A 528 -13.47 24.98 10.88
N LEU A 529 -12.95 25.55 9.78
CA LEU A 529 -11.53 25.79 9.59
C LEU A 529 -11.28 27.23 9.17
N LYS A 530 -10.33 27.87 9.85
CA LYS A 530 -9.69 29.11 9.43
C LYS A 530 -8.20 28.84 9.24
N ILE A 531 -7.65 29.18 8.08
CA ILE A 531 -6.22 29.11 7.80
C ILE A 531 -5.67 30.52 7.70
N THR A 532 -4.67 30.85 8.51
CA THR A 532 -3.97 32.15 8.45
C THR A 532 -2.55 31.91 7.94
N ILE A 533 -2.23 32.42 6.75
CA ILE A 533 -0.94 32.22 6.07
C ILE A 533 -0.04 33.44 6.30
N ASP A 534 1.21 33.20 6.71
CA ASP A 534 2.29 34.19 6.63
C ASP A 534 2.92 34.12 5.23
N GLU A 535 2.65 35.13 4.42
CA GLU A 535 3.14 35.20 3.04
C GLU A 535 4.67 35.33 2.93
N LYS A 536 5.36 35.86 3.94
CA LYS A 536 6.82 36.04 3.90
C LYS A 536 7.54 34.76 4.27
N GLU A 537 7.15 34.17 5.41
CA GLU A 537 7.81 32.98 5.95
C GLU A 537 7.30 31.67 5.31
N GLY A 538 6.10 31.70 4.70
CA GLY A 538 5.42 30.52 4.18
C GLY A 538 4.93 29.59 5.29
N THR A 539 4.63 30.12 6.48
CA THR A 539 4.03 29.36 7.58
C THR A 539 2.52 29.56 7.61
N ALA A 540 1.79 28.67 8.28
CA ALA A 540 0.34 28.82 8.42
C ALA A 540 -0.19 28.29 9.75
N GLU A 541 -1.20 28.97 10.28
CA GLU A 541 -2.00 28.51 11.42
C GLU A 541 -3.31 27.90 10.92
N PHE A 542 -3.58 26.65 11.28
CA PHE A 542 -4.83 25.94 11.02
C PHE A 542 -5.66 25.93 12.30
N ASP A 543 -6.66 26.80 12.37
CA ASP A 543 -7.53 26.98 13.53
C ASP A 543 -8.91 26.34 13.29
N PHE A 544 -9.19 25.29 14.07
CA PHE A 544 -10.46 24.57 14.05
C PHE A 544 -11.48 25.09 15.09
N SER A 545 -11.23 26.26 15.70
CA SER A 545 -12.17 26.90 16.62
C SER A 545 -13.54 27.11 15.96
N GLY A 546 -14.59 26.69 16.68
CA GLY A 546 -15.97 26.66 16.18
C GLY A 546 -16.45 25.27 15.75
N THR A 547 -15.56 24.26 15.74
CA THR A 547 -15.95 22.86 15.58
C THR A 547 -16.79 22.38 16.77
N GLY A 548 -17.79 21.54 16.51
CA GLY A 548 -18.75 21.05 17.50
C GLY A 548 -18.12 20.28 18.68
N PRO A 549 -18.83 20.19 19.82
CA PRO A 549 -18.36 19.49 21.01
C PRO A 549 -18.21 17.98 20.77
N GLU A 550 -17.54 17.29 21.68
CA GLU A 550 -17.53 15.82 21.76
C GLU A 550 -18.94 15.26 21.76
N VAL A 551 -19.09 14.10 21.12
CA VAL A 551 -20.37 13.51 20.81
C VAL A 551 -20.60 12.24 21.63
N TYR A 552 -21.75 12.17 22.30
CA TYR A 552 -22.21 11.01 23.05
C TYR A 552 -23.11 10.13 22.15
N GLY A 553 -22.66 8.93 21.79
CA GLY A 553 -23.41 7.99 20.93
C GLY A 553 -24.86 7.72 21.40
N THR A 554 -25.80 7.53 20.45
CA THR A 554 -27.27 7.57 20.66
C THR A 554 -27.84 6.62 21.73
N LEU A 555 -28.94 7.02 22.38
CA LEU A 555 -29.89 6.15 23.10
C LEU A 555 -30.79 5.35 22.13
N ASN A 556 -30.87 4.03 22.28
CA ASN A 556 -32.04 3.28 21.83
C ASN A 556 -33.18 3.54 22.83
N LEU A 557 -34.12 4.45 22.54
CA LEU A 557 -35.34 4.60 23.34
C LEU A 557 -36.44 3.68 22.80
N ILE A 558 -36.64 2.56 23.48
CA ILE A 558 -37.93 1.86 23.48
C ILE A 558 -38.86 2.73 24.34
N ALA A 559 -39.87 3.32 23.68
CA ALA A 559 -41.06 3.98 24.21
C ALA A 559 -41.09 4.35 25.72
N CYS A 560 -40.81 5.61 26.05
CA CYS A 560 -41.20 6.22 27.33
C CYS A 560 -42.37 7.21 27.13
N ASN A 561 -43.42 7.04 27.92
CA ASN A 561 -44.72 7.70 27.82
C ASN A 561 -44.74 9.04 28.58
N LEU A 562 -44.08 10.09 28.07
CA LEU A 562 -44.24 11.46 28.59
C LEU A 562 -44.40 12.46 27.43
N LEU A 563 -45.59 13.07 27.37
CA LEU A 563 -46.13 13.80 26.22
C LEU A 563 -45.42 15.14 25.93
N LEU A 564 -44.63 15.70 26.86
CA LEU A 564 -43.87 16.93 26.65
C LEU A 564 -42.41 16.72 26.19
N LEU A 565 -41.91 15.49 26.21
CA LEU A 565 -40.54 15.17 25.80
C LEU A 565 -40.43 14.72 24.33
N LYS A 566 -41.57 14.48 23.68
CA LYS A 566 -41.65 14.02 22.27
C LYS A 566 -41.26 15.08 21.23
N ILE A 567 -41.40 16.38 21.55
CA ILE A 567 -41.04 17.45 20.59
C ILE A 567 -39.54 17.79 20.63
N LEU A 568 -38.85 17.52 21.76
CA LEU A 568 -37.41 17.79 21.90
C LEU A 568 -36.51 16.56 21.70
N ILE A 569 -37.01 15.34 21.88
CA ILE A 569 -36.21 14.10 21.76
C ILE A 569 -36.29 13.42 20.38
N GLN A 570 -37.12 13.92 19.45
CA GLN A 570 -37.24 13.34 18.10
C GLN A 570 -35.99 13.57 17.20
N LEU A 571 -34.99 14.35 17.64
CA LEU A 571 -33.90 14.86 16.78
C LEU A 571 -32.47 14.42 17.10
N GLN A 572 -32.23 13.55 18.10
CA GLN A 572 -30.88 13.03 18.35
C GLN A 572 -30.74 11.57 17.91
N ARG A 573 -30.34 11.38 16.65
CA ARG A 573 -29.76 10.15 16.09
C ARG A 573 -28.24 10.32 15.95
N VAL A 574 -27.53 10.50 17.06
CA VAL A 574 -26.12 10.82 17.00
C VAL A 574 -25.26 9.62 17.36
N ALA A 575 -24.86 8.86 16.35
CA ALA A 575 -23.90 7.77 16.47
C ALA A 575 -22.45 8.30 16.47
N ASN A 576 -21.48 7.45 16.81
CA ASN A 576 -20.10 7.86 17.08
C ASN A 576 -19.32 8.27 15.82
N TYR A 577 -18.80 9.50 15.83
CA TYR A 577 -17.86 10.03 14.83
C TYR A 577 -16.75 10.88 15.48
N ASN A 578 -16.47 10.67 16.77
CA ASN A 578 -15.37 11.37 17.42
C ASN A 578 -14.04 10.92 16.81
N ALA A 579 -13.19 11.85 16.44
CA ALA A 579 -11.88 11.62 15.84
C ALA A 579 -10.78 12.02 16.81
N PRO A 580 -9.79 11.14 17.07
CA PRO A 580 -8.61 11.53 17.82
C PRO A 580 -7.85 12.65 17.09
N PRO A 581 -7.13 13.54 17.80
CA PRO A 581 -6.38 14.64 17.16
C PRO A 581 -5.41 14.16 16.07
N SER A 582 -4.85 12.96 16.23
CA SER A 582 -3.99 12.25 15.28
C SER A 582 -4.57 12.17 13.86
N VAL A 583 -5.90 12.08 13.73
CA VAL A 583 -6.63 12.05 12.46
C VAL A 583 -6.59 13.42 11.77
N THR A 584 -6.74 14.51 12.52
CA THR A 584 -6.66 15.88 11.98
C THR A 584 -5.27 16.18 11.41
N TYR A 585 -4.20 15.80 12.12
CA TYR A 585 -2.83 15.91 11.58
C TYR A 585 -2.66 15.14 10.27
N SER A 586 -3.28 13.96 10.16
CA SER A 586 -3.21 13.10 8.98
C SER A 586 -3.98 13.70 7.79
N ALA A 587 -5.14 14.33 8.04
CA ALA A 587 -5.89 15.03 7.00
C ALA A 587 -5.13 16.25 6.46
N ILE A 588 -4.47 17.03 7.33
CA ILE A 588 -3.68 18.21 6.94
C ILE A 588 -2.49 17.81 6.07
N ILE A 589 -1.67 16.85 6.52
CA ILE A 589 -0.49 16.41 5.75
C ILE A 589 -0.88 15.81 4.40
N TYR A 590 -1.98 15.05 4.34
CA TYR A 590 -2.52 14.51 3.09
C TYR A 590 -2.93 15.63 2.13
N CYS A 591 -3.69 16.63 2.60
CA CYS A 591 -4.13 17.75 1.76
C CYS A 591 -2.95 18.56 1.25
N LEU A 592 -2.02 18.94 2.12
CA LEU A 592 -0.83 19.71 1.74
C LEU A 592 0.00 18.97 0.70
N ARG A 593 0.23 17.66 0.88
CA ARG A 593 0.96 16.86 -0.11
C ARG A 593 0.22 16.78 -1.44
N SER A 594 -1.10 16.61 -1.42
CA SER A 594 -1.93 16.48 -2.62
C SER A 594 -1.96 17.77 -3.45
N LEU A 595 -1.73 18.93 -2.81
CA LEU A 595 -1.64 20.23 -3.47
C LEU A 595 -0.24 20.52 -4.07
N ILE A 596 0.79 19.76 -3.69
CA ILE A 596 2.16 19.94 -4.20
C ILE A 596 2.38 19.12 -5.47
N ALA A 597 2.57 19.80 -6.60
CA ALA A 597 2.86 19.20 -7.91
C ALA A 597 4.34 18.80 -8.11
N ASN A 598 5.05 18.49 -7.02
CA ASN A 598 6.44 18.02 -7.04
C ASN A 598 6.53 16.62 -6.42
N ASP A 599 7.51 15.84 -6.87
CA ASP A 599 7.79 14.52 -6.32
C ASP A 599 8.58 14.66 -5.01
N ILE A 600 7.86 14.92 -3.92
CA ILE A 600 8.41 14.95 -2.57
C ILE A 600 7.90 13.73 -1.77
N PRO A 601 8.76 13.09 -0.96
CA PRO A 601 8.31 12.06 -0.04
C PRO A 601 7.42 12.69 1.03
N LEU A 602 6.38 11.97 1.43
CA LEU A 602 5.50 12.41 2.50
C LEU A 602 6.15 12.09 3.85
N ASN A 603 6.51 13.13 4.60
CA ASN A 603 7.24 13.02 5.86
C ASN A 603 6.88 14.19 6.82
N GLN A 604 7.42 14.16 8.04
CA GLN A 604 7.11 15.16 9.07
C GLN A 604 7.42 16.61 8.65
N GLY A 605 8.32 16.82 7.70
CA GLY A 605 8.68 18.14 7.16
C GLY A 605 7.47 18.90 6.61
N CYS A 606 6.45 18.22 6.09
CA CYS A 606 5.23 18.84 5.60
C CYS A 606 4.43 19.56 6.69
N LEU A 607 4.56 19.14 7.95
CA LEU A 607 3.85 19.73 9.10
C LEU A 607 4.72 20.73 9.88
N THR A 608 6.04 20.74 9.69
CA THR A 608 6.96 21.69 10.36
C THR A 608 6.56 23.17 10.22
N PRO A 609 6.06 23.67 9.06
CA PRO A 609 5.69 25.09 8.94
C PRO A 609 4.25 25.39 9.41
N ILE A 610 3.56 24.42 10.01
CA ILE A 610 2.13 24.50 10.32
C ILE A 610 1.90 24.49 11.83
N ASP A 611 1.20 25.51 12.34
CA ASP A 611 0.63 25.50 13.69
C ASP A 611 -0.82 25.00 13.62
N ILE A 612 -1.22 24.12 14.54
CA ILE A 612 -2.53 23.45 14.48
C ILE A 612 -3.24 23.63 15.81
N LYS A 613 -4.39 24.30 15.77
CA LYS A 613 -5.26 24.55 16.93
C LYS A 613 -6.53 23.74 16.80
N ILE A 614 -6.67 22.73 17.66
CA ILE A 614 -7.88 21.91 17.76
C ILE A 614 -8.55 22.22 19.09
N PRO A 615 -9.82 22.65 19.12
CA PRO A 615 -10.51 22.97 20.37
C PRO A 615 -10.61 21.73 21.26
N GLU A 616 -10.21 21.85 22.53
CA GLU A 616 -10.38 20.78 23.52
C GLU A 616 -11.85 20.39 23.68
N LYS A 617 -12.11 19.11 23.92
CA LYS A 617 -13.48 18.56 24.13
C LYS A 617 -14.41 18.80 22.92
N SER A 618 -13.84 18.98 21.74
CA SER A 618 -14.55 18.88 20.46
C SER A 618 -14.55 17.43 19.98
N PHE A 619 -15.39 17.09 19.01
CA PHE A 619 -15.31 15.75 18.40
C PHE A 619 -14.01 15.53 17.59
N LEU A 620 -13.15 16.55 17.42
CA LEU A 620 -11.78 16.41 16.86
C LEU A 620 -10.68 16.27 17.93
N ASN A 621 -11.05 16.49 19.20
CA ASN A 621 -10.19 16.27 20.36
C ASN A 621 -11.05 15.78 21.54
N PRO A 622 -11.62 14.58 21.41
CA PRO A 622 -12.51 14.02 22.42
C PRO A 622 -11.72 13.54 23.63
N SER A 623 -12.45 13.27 24.71
CA SER A 623 -11.96 12.70 25.95
C SER A 623 -11.47 11.26 25.76
N ASP A 624 -10.60 10.81 26.68
CA ASP A 624 -9.99 9.47 26.65
C ASP A 624 -11.00 8.31 26.64
N LYS A 625 -12.22 8.58 27.12
CA LYS A 625 -13.27 7.58 27.30
C LYS A 625 -14.23 7.55 26.12
N ALA A 626 -14.24 8.58 25.28
CA ALA A 626 -15.14 8.64 24.15
C ALA A 626 -14.85 7.48 23.18
N ALA A 627 -15.93 6.88 22.68
CA ALA A 627 -15.85 6.01 21.51
C ALA A 627 -15.37 6.84 20.30
N VAL A 628 -14.54 6.24 19.43
CA VAL A 628 -13.88 6.98 18.32
C VAL A 628 -13.91 6.27 16.95
N VAL A 629 -14.49 5.07 16.85
CA VAL A 629 -14.38 4.25 15.64
C VAL A 629 -14.84 4.95 14.35
N GLY A 630 -15.88 5.80 14.43
CA GLY A 630 -16.36 6.55 13.27
C GLY A 630 -15.49 7.74 12.87
N GLY A 631 -14.63 8.25 13.76
CA GLY A 631 -13.79 9.41 13.47
C GLY A 631 -12.78 9.14 12.35
N ASN A 632 -12.22 7.94 12.33
CA ASN A 632 -11.22 7.53 11.34
C ASN A 632 -11.79 7.43 9.92
N VAL A 633 -13.07 7.09 9.78
CA VAL A 633 -13.68 6.69 8.50
C VAL A 633 -14.74 7.66 8.00
N LEU A 634 -15.35 8.46 8.90
CA LEU A 634 -16.37 9.47 8.58
C LEU A 634 -15.79 10.88 8.69
N THR A 635 -15.36 11.26 9.89
CA THR A 635 -14.90 12.62 10.19
C THR A 635 -13.61 12.98 9.47
N SER A 636 -12.72 12.01 9.27
CA SER A 636 -11.48 12.18 8.50
C SER A 636 -11.75 12.61 7.05
N GLN A 637 -12.76 12.03 6.40
CA GLN A 637 -13.17 12.38 5.04
C GLN A 637 -13.71 13.81 5.00
N ARG A 638 -14.55 14.15 5.99
CA ARG A 638 -15.13 15.49 6.10
C ARG A 638 -14.08 16.57 6.39
N LEU A 639 -13.06 16.26 7.18
CA LEU A 639 -11.91 17.13 7.42
C LEU A 639 -11.19 17.46 6.12
N VAL A 640 -10.94 16.46 5.26
CA VAL A 640 -10.30 16.68 3.96
C VAL A 640 -11.15 17.57 3.07
N ASP A 641 -12.46 17.31 2.99
CA ASP A 641 -13.38 18.16 2.24
C ASP A 641 -13.29 19.63 2.72
N VAL A 642 -13.32 19.88 4.03
CA VAL A 642 -13.20 21.24 4.59
C VAL A 642 -11.86 21.90 4.25
N ILE A 643 -10.75 21.17 4.37
CA ILE A 643 -9.42 21.70 4.06
C ILE A 643 -9.33 22.04 2.56
N LEU A 644 -9.68 21.12 1.67
CA LEU A 644 -9.62 21.33 0.22
C LEU A 644 -10.59 22.42 -0.25
N LYS A 645 -11.75 22.57 0.41
CA LYS A 645 -12.67 23.68 0.21
C LYS A 645 -12.05 25.02 0.57
N ALA A 646 -11.33 25.12 1.70
CA ALA A 646 -10.65 26.35 2.11
C ALA A 646 -9.59 26.78 1.08
N PHE A 647 -8.84 25.82 0.52
CA PHE A 647 -7.87 26.04 -0.56
C PHE A 647 -8.51 26.25 -1.95
N GLN A 648 -9.83 26.09 -2.07
CA GLN A 648 -10.59 26.10 -3.33
C GLN A 648 -9.98 25.14 -4.38
N ALA A 649 -9.54 23.98 -3.94
CA ALA A 649 -8.74 23.06 -4.74
C ALA A 649 -9.58 22.16 -5.67
N CYS A 650 -10.66 21.59 -5.15
CA CYS A 650 -11.57 20.70 -5.88
C CYS A 650 -12.95 20.64 -5.22
N ALA A 651 -13.94 20.13 -5.96
CA ALA A 651 -15.24 19.76 -5.41
C ALA A 651 -15.10 18.59 -4.41
N ALA A 652 -16.11 18.39 -3.56
CA ALA A 652 -16.07 17.30 -2.57
C ALA A 652 -16.18 15.94 -3.26
N SER A 653 -15.43 14.97 -2.75
CA SER A 653 -15.66 13.56 -3.08
C SER A 653 -16.85 13.02 -2.29
N GLN A 654 -17.08 11.71 -2.33
CA GLN A 654 -18.16 11.04 -1.58
C GLN A 654 -18.20 11.34 -0.08
N GLY A 655 -17.13 11.89 0.52
CA GLY A 655 -17.11 12.41 1.90
C GLY A 655 -17.33 11.36 2.99
N ASP A 656 -17.08 10.08 2.68
CA ASP A 656 -17.30 8.92 3.54
C ASP A 656 -16.53 7.69 3.01
N CYS A 657 -16.28 6.70 3.87
CA CYS A 657 -15.77 5.36 3.53
C CYS A 657 -16.88 4.29 3.42
N ASN A 658 -18.15 4.61 3.72
CA ASN A 658 -19.32 3.72 3.65
C ASN A 658 -19.07 2.35 4.31
N ASN A 659 -18.84 2.35 5.62
CA ASN A 659 -18.36 1.17 6.34
C ASN A 659 -19.49 0.19 6.59
N LEU A 660 -19.38 -0.99 6.00
CA LEU A 660 -20.27 -2.11 6.24
C LEU A 660 -19.55 -3.16 7.09
N THR A 661 -20.18 -3.56 8.20
CA THR A 661 -19.72 -4.69 9.00
C THR A 661 -20.84 -5.68 9.20
N PHE A 662 -20.48 -6.95 9.27
CA PHE A 662 -21.42 -7.99 9.69
C PHE A 662 -20.68 -9.19 10.28
N GLY A 663 -21.40 -9.99 11.05
CA GLY A 663 -20.83 -11.19 11.65
C GLY A 663 -21.71 -11.80 12.71
N LYS A 664 -21.12 -12.73 13.46
CA LYS A 664 -21.80 -13.48 14.54
C LYS A 664 -20.83 -13.86 15.66
N GLY A 665 -21.39 -14.37 16.75
CA GLY A 665 -20.67 -14.82 17.94
C GLY A 665 -20.38 -13.70 18.95
N GLY A 666 -19.54 -14.01 19.93
CA GLY A 666 -19.29 -13.18 21.11
C GLY A 666 -20.05 -13.69 22.34
N LYS A 667 -20.19 -12.85 23.37
CA LYS A 667 -20.95 -13.22 24.58
C LYS A 667 -22.45 -13.25 24.28
N THR A 668 -23.14 -14.23 24.85
CA THR A 668 -24.60 -14.33 24.83
C THR A 668 -25.25 -13.12 25.52
N GLU A 669 -26.52 -12.83 25.22
CA GLU A 669 -27.25 -11.68 25.77
C GLU A 669 -27.35 -11.72 27.32
N ASP A 670 -27.32 -12.91 27.92
CA ASP A 670 -27.25 -13.12 29.38
C ASP A 670 -25.82 -13.06 29.95
N GLY A 671 -24.80 -12.92 29.10
CA GLY A 671 -23.40 -12.78 29.46
C GLY A 671 -22.71 -14.06 29.97
N THR A 672 -23.40 -15.20 29.99
CA THR A 672 -22.94 -16.43 30.65
C THR A 672 -22.03 -17.30 29.77
N LYS A 673 -22.17 -17.21 28.44
CA LYS A 673 -21.44 -18.07 27.48
C LYS A 673 -20.79 -17.23 26.38
N VAL A 674 -19.58 -17.62 25.98
CA VAL A 674 -18.92 -17.10 24.77
C VAL A 674 -19.19 -18.06 23.62
N ILE A 675 -19.69 -17.53 22.51
CA ILE A 675 -19.92 -18.26 21.25
C ILE A 675 -18.81 -17.86 20.28
N GLU A 676 -18.14 -18.86 19.70
CA GLU A 676 -17.17 -18.62 18.63
C GLU A 676 -17.84 -17.95 17.43
N GLY A 677 -17.10 -17.10 16.73
CA GLY A 677 -17.68 -16.31 15.66
C GLY A 677 -16.64 -15.68 14.77
N TRP A 678 -17.09 -14.69 14.02
CA TRP A 678 -16.26 -13.96 13.08
C TRP A 678 -16.88 -12.60 12.78
N GLY A 679 -16.05 -11.67 12.30
CA GLY A 679 -16.46 -10.37 11.82
C GLY A 679 -15.94 -10.12 10.41
N TYR A 680 -16.76 -9.49 9.59
CA TYR A 680 -16.39 -8.91 8.31
C TYR A 680 -16.44 -7.38 8.42
N TYR A 681 -15.50 -6.72 7.76
CA TYR A 681 -15.45 -5.27 7.63
C TYR A 681 -15.04 -4.88 6.21
N GLU A 682 -15.78 -3.94 5.62
CA GLU A 682 -15.53 -3.35 4.31
C GLU A 682 -15.77 -1.83 4.33
N THR A 683 -14.86 -1.09 3.67
CA THR A 683 -15.14 0.28 3.20
C THR A 683 -15.56 0.22 1.74
N ILE A 684 -16.67 0.83 1.38
CA ILE A 684 -17.23 0.79 0.03
C ILE A 684 -16.91 2.10 -0.71
N ALA A 685 -16.39 1.97 -1.93
CA ALA A 685 -15.99 3.07 -2.80
C ALA A 685 -17.16 3.97 -3.25
N GLY A 686 -16.86 5.15 -3.78
CA GLY A 686 -17.88 6.07 -4.30
C GLY A 686 -17.34 7.03 -5.35
N GLY A 687 -18.01 8.18 -5.50
CA GLY A 687 -17.61 9.19 -6.48
C GLY A 687 -16.51 10.12 -5.98
N SER A 688 -15.48 10.34 -6.81
CA SER A 688 -14.46 11.36 -6.56
C SER A 688 -14.92 12.75 -7.03
N GLY A 689 -14.48 13.81 -6.35
CA GLY A 689 -14.77 15.20 -6.70
C GLY A 689 -14.03 15.65 -7.97
N ALA A 690 -14.71 16.47 -8.78
CA ALA A 690 -14.11 17.11 -9.95
C ALA A 690 -13.19 18.28 -9.57
N GLY A 691 -12.27 18.64 -10.46
CA GLY A 691 -11.36 19.77 -10.26
C GLY A 691 -11.18 20.64 -11.51
N PRO A 692 -10.28 21.62 -11.45
CA PRO A 692 -10.09 22.61 -12.52
C PRO A 692 -9.67 22.03 -13.86
N THR A 693 -9.11 20.82 -13.91
CA THR A 693 -8.62 20.19 -15.15
C THR A 693 -9.03 18.72 -15.29
N TRP A 694 -9.87 18.19 -14.37
CA TRP A 694 -10.25 16.78 -14.38
C TRP A 694 -11.70 16.56 -14.00
N THR A 695 -12.29 15.52 -14.60
CA THR A 695 -13.57 14.91 -14.19
C THR A 695 -13.31 13.94 -13.04
N GLY A 696 -14.24 13.88 -12.08
CA GLY A 696 -14.17 12.96 -10.96
C GLY A 696 -14.26 11.50 -11.40
N GLN A 697 -13.39 10.66 -10.85
CA GLN A 697 -13.38 9.22 -11.11
C GLN A 697 -14.55 8.53 -10.39
N SER A 698 -15.22 7.61 -11.07
CA SER A 698 -16.37 6.86 -10.52
C SER A 698 -15.92 5.60 -9.79
N GLY A 699 -16.59 5.25 -8.68
CA GLY A 699 -16.40 3.99 -7.97
C GLY A 699 -14.99 3.75 -7.41
N VAL A 700 -14.36 4.79 -6.84
CA VAL A 700 -13.02 4.70 -6.24
C VAL A 700 -13.01 5.11 -4.77
N HIS A 701 -12.07 4.55 -4.01
CA HIS A 701 -11.74 5.05 -2.69
C HIS A 701 -11.04 6.41 -2.82
N THR A 702 -11.36 7.32 -1.91
CA THR A 702 -10.89 8.70 -1.96
C THR A 702 -10.28 9.12 -0.63
N HIS A 703 -9.32 10.02 -0.70
CA HIS A 703 -8.72 10.72 0.44
C HIS A 703 -8.18 9.79 1.53
N MET A 704 -8.90 9.64 2.64
CA MET A 704 -8.37 9.02 3.86
C MET A 704 -8.31 7.50 3.81
N THR A 705 -8.75 6.89 2.70
CA THR A 705 -8.63 5.47 2.43
C THR A 705 -8.15 5.22 0.99
N ASN A 706 -7.33 4.18 0.83
CA ASN A 706 -6.88 3.66 -0.45
C ASN A 706 -6.95 2.12 -0.45
N THR A 707 -7.90 1.56 0.31
CA THR A 707 -8.08 0.11 0.36
C THR A 707 -8.58 -0.40 -0.98
N ARG A 708 -8.25 -1.65 -1.33
CA ARG A 708 -8.91 -2.35 -2.43
C ARG A 708 -10.29 -2.83 -1.99
N ILE A 709 -11.18 -2.98 -2.97
CA ILE A 709 -12.40 -3.76 -2.80
C ILE A 709 -12.03 -5.21 -2.45
N THR A 710 -12.84 -5.88 -1.65
CA THR A 710 -12.72 -7.34 -1.58
C THR A 710 -13.21 -7.91 -2.91
N ASP A 711 -12.38 -8.73 -3.55
CA ASP A 711 -12.76 -9.44 -4.75
C ASP A 711 -14.07 -10.21 -4.51
N PRO A 712 -15.10 -10.08 -5.37
CA PRO A 712 -16.37 -10.76 -5.21
C PRO A 712 -16.26 -12.27 -4.94
N GLU A 713 -15.38 -12.97 -5.65
CA GLU A 713 -15.21 -14.41 -5.49
C GLU A 713 -14.51 -14.75 -4.18
N ILE A 714 -13.56 -13.93 -3.73
CA ILE A 714 -12.92 -14.10 -2.42
C ILE A 714 -13.90 -13.79 -1.29
N LEU A 715 -14.73 -12.76 -1.44
CA LEU A 715 -15.79 -12.42 -0.49
C LEU A 715 -16.75 -13.59 -0.33
N GLU A 716 -17.30 -14.09 -1.44
CA GLU A 716 -18.21 -15.22 -1.40
C GLU A 716 -17.50 -16.48 -0.92
N LYS A 717 -16.29 -16.80 -1.37
CA LYS A 717 -15.57 -18.02 -0.93
C LYS A 717 -15.26 -18.04 0.57
N ARG A 718 -14.94 -16.89 1.18
CA ARG A 718 -14.63 -16.80 2.61
C ARG A 718 -15.87 -16.85 3.50
N TYR A 719 -17.02 -16.46 2.96
CA TYR A 719 -18.30 -16.39 3.66
C TYR A 719 -19.41 -17.14 2.88
N ASP A 720 -19.04 -18.26 2.26
CA ASP A 720 -19.77 -18.99 1.21
C ASP A 720 -21.13 -19.54 1.64
N HIS A 721 -21.22 -19.86 2.93
CA HIS A 721 -22.44 -20.28 3.58
C HIS A 721 -23.26 -19.12 4.16
N SER A 722 -22.74 -17.90 4.16
CA SER A 722 -23.30 -16.78 4.92
C SER A 722 -23.86 -15.66 4.04
N ILE A 723 -23.29 -15.40 2.87
CA ILE A 723 -23.73 -14.30 1.99
C ILE A 723 -23.64 -14.64 0.49
N ILE A 724 -24.32 -13.83 -0.33
CA ILE A 724 -24.19 -13.77 -1.80
C ILE A 724 -24.13 -12.30 -2.21
N LEU A 725 -23.18 -11.93 -3.06
CA LEU A 725 -23.12 -10.61 -3.67
C LEU A 725 -23.97 -10.60 -4.94
N ARG A 726 -25.16 -10.00 -4.87
CA ARG A 726 -26.10 -9.93 -6.00
C ARG A 726 -25.73 -8.88 -7.03
N GLU A 727 -25.25 -7.73 -6.58
CA GLU A 727 -24.90 -6.61 -7.45
C GLU A 727 -23.69 -5.86 -6.90
N PHE A 728 -22.74 -5.58 -7.79
CA PHE A 728 -21.72 -4.57 -7.57
C PHE A 728 -21.50 -3.76 -8.85
N SER A 729 -22.07 -2.56 -8.91
CA SER A 729 -22.15 -1.76 -10.13
C SER A 729 -21.93 -0.27 -9.87
N LEU A 730 -21.66 0.51 -10.91
CA LEU A 730 -21.62 1.98 -10.80
C LEU A 730 -23.05 2.53 -10.70
N ARG A 731 -23.26 3.46 -9.77
CA ARG A 731 -24.52 4.19 -9.56
C ARG A 731 -24.61 5.37 -10.54
N ARG A 732 -24.92 5.07 -11.81
CA ARG A 732 -24.91 6.06 -12.90
C ARG A 732 -25.84 7.24 -12.62
N GLY A 733 -25.36 8.45 -12.91
CA GLY A 733 -26.13 9.68 -12.70
C GLY A 733 -25.96 10.28 -11.30
N SER A 734 -25.24 9.64 -10.39
CA SER A 734 -25.08 10.15 -9.03
C SER A 734 -24.00 11.24 -8.90
N GLY A 735 -23.14 11.42 -9.92
CA GLY A 735 -22.10 12.44 -9.93
C GLY A 735 -22.63 13.83 -10.29
N GLY A 736 -22.17 14.86 -9.59
CA GLY A 736 -22.62 16.24 -9.79
C GLY A 736 -22.24 16.80 -11.17
N ALA A 737 -23.15 17.49 -11.83
CA ALA A 737 -22.91 18.15 -13.10
C ALA A 737 -21.94 19.34 -12.96
N GLY A 738 -21.18 19.63 -14.01
CA GLY A 738 -20.27 20.78 -14.09
C GLY A 738 -19.57 20.82 -15.44
N LEU A 739 -18.72 21.83 -15.66
CA LEU A 739 -17.76 21.82 -16.77
C LEU A 739 -16.96 20.51 -16.75
N HIS A 740 -16.53 20.10 -15.55
CA HIS A 740 -16.05 18.76 -15.26
C HIS A 740 -16.99 18.09 -14.28
N LYS A 741 -17.46 16.89 -14.62
CA LYS A 741 -18.46 16.16 -13.82
C LYS A 741 -17.82 15.48 -12.61
N GLY A 742 -18.57 15.36 -11.52
CA GLY A 742 -18.19 14.50 -10.40
C GLY A 742 -18.31 13.02 -10.76
N GLY A 743 -17.58 12.17 -10.05
CA GLY A 743 -17.64 10.72 -10.23
C GLY A 743 -18.95 10.13 -9.71
N ASN A 744 -19.39 9.04 -10.32
CA ASN A 744 -20.54 8.27 -9.84
C ASN A 744 -20.14 7.40 -8.64
N GLY A 745 -21.09 7.16 -7.75
CA GLY A 745 -20.99 6.21 -6.64
C GLY A 745 -21.12 4.77 -7.13
N VAL A 746 -21.37 3.84 -6.20
CA VAL A 746 -21.58 2.42 -6.49
C VAL A 746 -22.84 1.89 -5.79
N ILE A 747 -23.31 0.74 -6.26
CA ILE A 747 -24.36 -0.05 -5.66
C ILE A 747 -23.73 -1.35 -5.18
N ARG A 748 -23.92 -1.70 -3.91
CA ARG A 748 -23.47 -2.96 -3.29
C ARG A 748 -24.69 -3.66 -2.69
N ASP A 749 -25.06 -4.81 -3.22
CA ASP A 749 -26.27 -5.56 -2.84
C ASP A 749 -25.89 -6.96 -2.35
N ILE A 750 -26.04 -7.17 -1.05
CA ILE A 750 -25.62 -8.41 -0.38
C ILE A 750 -26.85 -9.10 0.19
N GLU A 751 -27.07 -10.35 -0.21
CA GLU A 751 -28.06 -11.25 0.39
C GLU A 751 -27.42 -12.08 1.50
N PHE A 752 -28.15 -12.26 2.60
CA PHE A 752 -27.72 -13.05 3.74
C PHE A 752 -28.37 -14.45 3.72
N ARG A 753 -27.56 -15.48 3.94
CA ARG A 753 -27.96 -16.90 3.89
C ARG A 753 -28.07 -17.55 5.26
N GLU A 754 -27.73 -16.81 6.31
CA GLU A 754 -27.90 -17.20 7.70
C GLU A 754 -28.23 -15.97 8.55
N PRO A 755 -28.79 -16.14 9.76
CA PRO A 755 -29.02 -15.03 10.67
C PRO A 755 -27.72 -14.36 11.09
N LEU A 756 -27.58 -13.06 10.80
CA LEU A 756 -26.38 -12.28 11.09
C LEU A 756 -26.73 -10.94 11.72
N GLN A 757 -25.74 -10.34 12.35
CA GLN A 757 -25.81 -8.94 12.74
C GLN A 757 -25.09 -8.11 11.70
N VAL A 758 -25.75 -7.07 11.18
CA VAL A 758 -25.20 -6.15 10.18
C VAL A 758 -25.23 -4.75 10.73
N SER A 759 -24.12 -4.02 10.56
CA SER A 759 -24.02 -2.61 10.91
C SER A 759 -23.51 -1.79 9.74
N ILE A 760 -24.06 -0.58 9.63
CA ILE A 760 -23.63 0.42 8.68
C ILE A 760 -23.17 1.65 9.46
N LEU A 761 -22.01 2.18 9.08
CA LEU A 761 -21.44 3.41 9.62
C LEU A 761 -21.00 4.27 8.42
N SER A 762 -21.86 5.21 8.07
CA SER A 762 -21.77 6.04 6.86
C SER A 762 -22.29 7.47 7.08
N GLU A 763 -21.89 8.36 6.17
CA GLU A 763 -22.17 9.80 6.12
C GLU A 763 -22.72 10.21 4.75
N ARG A 764 -23.03 11.50 4.56
CA ARG A 764 -23.57 12.05 3.29
C ARG A 764 -24.90 11.39 2.88
N ARG A 765 -25.70 11.03 3.89
CA ARG A 765 -27.10 10.60 3.76
C ARG A 765 -28.06 11.79 3.98
N VAL A 766 -27.59 12.87 4.60
CA VAL A 766 -28.33 14.12 4.82
C VAL A 766 -27.74 15.27 4.01
N HIS A 767 -26.43 15.49 4.08
CA HIS A 767 -25.75 16.55 3.31
C HIS A 767 -25.13 16.01 2.02
N HIS A 768 -25.31 16.75 0.91
CA HIS A 768 -24.74 16.39 -0.38
C HIS A 768 -23.23 16.65 -0.44
N PRO A 769 -22.44 15.84 -1.16
CA PRO A 769 -21.11 16.21 -1.63
C PRO A 769 -21.18 17.51 -2.46
N TYR A 770 -20.51 18.57 -1.99
CA TYR A 770 -20.65 19.90 -2.61
C TYR A 770 -19.93 19.98 -3.97
N GLY A 771 -20.53 20.69 -4.92
CA GLY A 771 -19.84 21.17 -6.12
C GLY A 771 -19.03 22.45 -5.86
N LEU A 772 -18.12 22.80 -6.75
CA LEU A 772 -17.26 23.99 -6.60
C LEU A 772 -17.15 24.79 -7.91
N GLN A 773 -16.88 26.10 -7.79
CA GLN A 773 -16.80 27.04 -8.92
C GLN A 773 -18.03 27.03 -9.85
N GLY A 774 -19.23 26.84 -9.28
CA GLY A 774 -20.49 26.78 -10.04
C GLY A 774 -20.93 25.37 -10.47
N GLY A 775 -20.14 24.34 -10.15
CA GLY A 775 -20.56 22.94 -10.32
C GLY A 775 -21.67 22.54 -9.35
N LYS A 776 -22.52 21.61 -9.78
CA LYS A 776 -23.62 21.04 -9.00
C LYS A 776 -23.12 19.98 -8.00
N ASN A 777 -23.91 19.77 -6.96
CA ASN A 777 -23.63 18.78 -5.92
C ASN A 777 -23.77 17.36 -6.45
N GLY A 778 -23.06 16.41 -5.84
CA GLY A 778 -23.30 14.98 -6.04
C GLY A 778 -24.54 14.49 -5.30
N SER A 779 -25.05 13.32 -5.68
CA SER A 779 -26.17 12.68 -4.98
C SER A 779 -25.75 12.13 -3.62
N LYS A 780 -26.67 12.20 -2.66
CA LYS A 780 -26.54 11.59 -1.33
C LYS A 780 -26.54 10.06 -1.45
N GLY A 781 -25.89 9.40 -0.50
CA GLY A 781 -26.00 7.94 -0.38
C GLY A 781 -27.36 7.49 0.14
N LEU A 782 -27.64 6.20 0.06
CA LEU A 782 -28.84 5.56 0.61
C LEU A 782 -28.52 4.13 1.05
N ASN A 783 -29.01 3.71 2.21
CA ASN A 783 -28.83 2.36 2.74
C ASN A 783 -30.20 1.72 2.95
N LEU A 784 -30.47 0.61 2.26
CA LEU A 784 -31.74 -0.09 2.30
C LEU A 784 -31.58 -1.50 2.88
N TRP A 785 -32.56 -1.91 3.68
CA TRP A 785 -32.78 -3.29 4.10
C TRP A 785 -34.03 -3.81 3.41
N ILE A 786 -33.84 -4.77 2.51
CA ILE A 786 -34.93 -5.50 1.88
C ILE A 786 -35.21 -6.70 2.77
N ARG A 787 -36.23 -6.58 3.61
CA ARG A 787 -36.58 -7.59 4.60
C ARG A 787 -37.69 -8.48 4.09
N ARG A 788 -37.50 -9.80 4.15
CA ARG A 788 -38.56 -10.77 3.89
C ARG A 788 -39.15 -11.25 5.20
N ASN A 789 -40.45 -11.07 5.40
CA ASN A 789 -41.14 -11.58 6.57
C ASN A 789 -41.33 -13.10 6.44
N GLU A 790 -40.89 -13.85 7.45
CA GLU A 790 -40.94 -15.32 7.45
C GLU A 790 -42.38 -15.86 7.56
N ASN A 791 -43.30 -15.08 8.14
CA ASN A 791 -44.65 -15.57 8.43
C ASN A 791 -45.59 -15.49 7.23
N ASP A 792 -45.48 -14.45 6.41
CA ASP A 792 -46.39 -14.17 5.28
C ASP A 792 -45.66 -13.99 3.93
N GLY A 793 -44.32 -14.00 3.93
CA GLY A 793 -43.51 -13.79 2.74
C GLY A 793 -43.46 -12.35 2.24
N GLU A 794 -44.06 -11.39 2.95
CA GLU A 794 -44.09 -9.98 2.56
C GLU A 794 -42.66 -9.42 2.50
N VAL A 795 -42.35 -8.70 1.42
CA VAL A 795 -41.07 -8.02 1.27
C VAL A 795 -41.25 -6.53 1.58
N ARG A 796 -40.46 -6.03 2.53
CA ARG A 796 -40.45 -4.62 2.95
C ARG A 796 -39.12 -3.97 2.60
N THR A 797 -39.16 -2.79 2.00
CA THR A 797 -37.98 -1.95 1.78
C THR A 797 -37.87 -0.91 2.89
N ILE A 798 -36.81 -1.00 3.70
CA ILE A 798 -36.62 -0.19 4.90
C ILE A 798 -35.35 0.66 4.75
N ASN A 799 -35.46 1.99 4.91
CA ASN A 799 -34.29 2.87 4.94
C ASN A 799 -33.59 2.75 6.32
N LEU A 800 -32.32 2.31 6.31
CA LEU A 800 -31.52 2.13 7.53
C LEU A 800 -30.94 3.43 8.07
N GLY A 801 -30.89 4.50 7.27
CA GLY A 801 -30.13 5.70 7.58
C GLY A 801 -28.62 5.49 7.49
N GLY A 802 -27.83 6.50 7.88
CA GLY A 802 -26.37 6.44 7.77
C GLY A 802 -25.68 5.54 8.81
N ARG A 803 -26.31 5.35 9.97
CA ARG A 803 -25.67 4.71 11.14
C ARG A 803 -26.68 3.83 11.86
N ASN A 804 -26.56 2.52 11.73
CA ASN A 804 -27.54 1.59 12.27
C ASN A 804 -26.99 0.18 12.41
N THR A 805 -27.62 -0.62 13.27
CA THR A 805 -27.35 -2.05 13.42
C THR A 805 -28.66 -2.82 13.40
N VAL A 806 -28.74 -3.84 12.56
CA VAL A 806 -29.92 -4.70 12.40
C VAL A 806 -29.53 -6.18 12.52
N LYS A 807 -30.48 -7.00 12.96
CA LYS A 807 -30.39 -8.47 12.86
C LYS A 807 -31.11 -8.85 11.57
N VAL A 808 -30.40 -9.48 10.64
CA VAL A 808 -30.91 -9.94 9.34
C VAL A 808 -31.20 -11.44 9.40
N ASN A 809 -32.21 -11.89 8.67
CA ASN A 809 -32.57 -13.30 8.53
C ASN A 809 -32.17 -13.84 7.15
N VAL A 810 -32.38 -15.14 6.94
CA VAL A 810 -32.14 -15.80 5.65
C VAL A 810 -33.00 -15.17 4.56
N GLY A 811 -32.38 -14.76 3.46
CA GLY A 811 -33.02 -14.12 2.31
C GLY A 811 -33.19 -12.61 2.43
N ASP A 812 -32.87 -12.01 3.58
CA ASP A 812 -32.79 -10.56 3.69
C ASP A 812 -31.62 -10.02 2.85
N ARG A 813 -31.75 -8.77 2.37
CA ARG A 813 -30.69 -8.08 1.64
C ARG A 813 -30.37 -6.72 2.22
N ILE A 814 -29.11 -6.34 2.14
CA ILE A 814 -28.62 -5.00 2.46
C ILE A 814 -28.07 -4.38 1.18
N VAL A 815 -28.67 -3.27 0.77
CA VAL A 815 -28.31 -2.54 -0.44
C VAL A 815 -27.73 -1.19 -0.05
N ILE A 816 -26.46 -0.96 -0.41
CA ILE A 816 -25.74 0.28 -0.16
C ILE A 816 -25.57 1.02 -1.49
N CYS A 817 -26.18 2.18 -1.60
CA CYS A 817 -25.97 3.14 -2.69
C CYS A 817 -25.04 4.23 -2.17
N THR A 818 -23.77 4.23 -2.59
CA THR A 818 -22.80 5.22 -2.09
C THR A 818 -22.98 6.60 -2.73
N PRO A 819 -22.49 7.68 -2.09
CA PRO A 819 -22.58 9.03 -2.65
C PRO A 819 -21.77 9.21 -3.93
N GLY A 820 -22.19 10.15 -4.78
CA GLY A 820 -21.36 10.63 -5.89
C GLY A 820 -20.33 11.68 -5.45
N GLY A 821 -19.54 12.19 -6.40
CA GLY A 821 -18.70 13.37 -6.19
C GLY A 821 -19.36 14.65 -6.70
N GLY A 822 -18.97 15.81 -6.18
CA GLY A 822 -19.40 17.11 -6.69
C GLY A 822 -18.77 17.48 -8.03
N GLY A 823 -19.48 18.26 -8.84
CA GLY A 823 -19.00 18.80 -10.11
C GLY A 823 -18.17 20.07 -9.94
N TRP A 824 -17.39 20.41 -10.97
CA TRP A 824 -16.56 21.62 -11.04
C TRP A 824 -16.97 22.49 -12.22
N GLY A 825 -17.10 23.80 -12.01
CA GLY A 825 -17.41 24.76 -13.08
C GLY A 825 -18.88 24.73 -13.49
N ILE A 826 -19.35 25.80 -14.14
CA ILE A 826 -20.73 25.89 -14.65
C ILE A 826 -20.93 24.82 -15.75
N PRO A 827 -21.99 23.99 -15.68
CA PRO A 827 -22.31 23.02 -16.73
C PRO A 827 -22.51 23.71 -18.09
N THR A 828 -21.97 23.13 -19.16
CA THR A 828 -22.03 23.70 -20.53
C THR A 828 -23.33 23.43 -21.27
N ASN A 829 -24.14 22.47 -20.80
CA ASN A 829 -25.48 22.18 -21.29
C ASN A 829 -26.48 22.23 -20.13
N GLU A 830 -27.74 22.53 -20.42
CA GLU A 830 -28.89 22.33 -19.52
C GLU A 830 -29.05 20.82 -19.21
N GLN A 831 -28.15 20.27 -18.39
CA GLN A 831 -28.33 18.95 -17.80
C GLN A 831 -29.22 19.11 -16.57
N VAL A 832 -30.31 18.33 -16.59
CA VAL A 832 -31.39 18.27 -15.60
C VAL A 832 -30.84 18.20 -14.18
N ASP A 833 -31.46 18.94 -13.27
CA ASP A 833 -31.11 18.97 -11.85
C ASP A 833 -31.08 17.55 -11.27
N VAL A 834 -30.11 17.30 -10.39
CA VAL A 834 -29.89 16.02 -9.68
C VAL A 834 -31.00 15.72 -8.65
N ASP A 835 -32.11 16.46 -8.72
CA ASP A 835 -33.32 16.28 -7.90
C ASP A 835 -34.32 15.29 -8.54
N GLU A 836 -34.08 14.82 -9.77
CA GLU A 836 -34.78 13.63 -10.29
C GLU A 836 -34.34 12.39 -9.50
N VAL A 837 -35.32 11.64 -8.98
CA VAL A 837 -35.08 10.45 -8.16
C VAL A 837 -34.22 9.48 -8.95
N ASP A 838 -33.04 9.19 -8.40
CA ASP A 838 -32.05 8.28 -8.94
C ASP A 838 -32.71 6.98 -9.47
N GLU A 839 -32.66 6.77 -10.79
CA GLU A 839 -33.29 5.61 -11.46
C GLU A 839 -32.84 4.28 -10.83
N ALA A 840 -31.60 4.21 -10.33
CA ALA A 840 -31.11 3.02 -9.66
C ALA A 840 -31.79 2.80 -8.30
N ILE A 841 -32.09 3.88 -7.57
CA ILE A 841 -32.88 3.78 -6.33
C ILE A 841 -34.33 3.41 -6.65
N LEU A 842 -34.91 3.98 -7.72
CA LEU A 842 -36.28 3.65 -8.15
C LEU A 842 -36.44 2.14 -8.42
N LYS A 843 -35.44 1.49 -9.03
CA LYS A 843 -35.42 0.03 -9.24
C LYS A 843 -35.58 -0.79 -7.95
N TYR A 844 -35.09 -0.30 -6.81
CA TYR A 844 -35.21 -0.98 -5.51
C TYR A 844 -36.46 -0.58 -4.72
N LEU A 845 -37.09 0.54 -5.08
CA LEU A 845 -38.33 1.02 -4.48
C LEU A 845 -39.58 0.48 -5.20
N GLN A 846 -39.46 0.11 -6.47
CA GLN A 846 -40.44 -0.62 -7.27
C GLN A 846 -40.32 -2.13 -7.02
#